data_AF-A0A8B6CRT9-F1
#
_entry.id   AF-A0A8B6CRT9-F1
#
_cell.length_a   1.000
_cell.length_b   1.000
_cell.length_c   1.000
_cell.angle_alpha   90.00
_cell.angle_beta   90.00
_cell.angle_gamma   90.00
#
_symmetry.space_group_name_H-M   'P 1'
#
loop_
_entity.id
_entity.type
_entity.pdbx_description
1 polymer ?
#
loop_
_entity_poly.entity_id
_entity_poly.type
_entity_poly.pdbx_seq_one_letter_code
_entity_poly.pdbx_strand_id
1 'polypeptide(L)'
;MFYHLHVDDPCTIYDKIENQEQRSTNHSYDWDAVAINDVVLHEGWYRIISRSGTDMPTSAQDMYSCGTKNPIWLNGALPSVEDGIVTRTVCTQTSSGSCDSSWDINIKNCTDYNVYYLKSSQVSDSAYCFGTGGVQCPIGWSSYNGFYPGCNNTGFPTEEVTPHVDSILVEKPRPNSKIPSLLMVFQCNFDEVSNCVYDVYWYINAHYLTEHNNILYSNIRKTDLRPDDWVGKHHMNMIVRCSVRLRNEAESFPGPYYESDWFKAGIYPEELNYQVIEGESTMITYEATVSVGCYQADQTAHCNQILYVTQPQYQESPATCSSSKILQQDIAFNSFQFCGITVPSVYRDSDPKIQFNVTGYIDGQYNKGIQRTTRLRLLSLENKVDLSGAWDIITIPDIKISVTDADKKMKNRLCKVYNDPHFVTADGKRYDYYGVGEYILYKNTKYPYQVNALFTKCGGASCNCGVAIQAGQSLFVVRTTEGISKTKSVRGLSTPIVDKRICDDKSMVIEENTVSKTFDVTLPIGTTVSFKYTEKLITYIHVKPSVLDLESAEGLCGYISSQNGKKDDDFRKRNETVATTSKSDFAKSWDVTGTNESLFQENPPILSYQNNLHSYCTCANEAGTQGGLKDHNVLHCNLSQPMEACYDVKTDLSLDSRCSNGNLQPKLASDQLRRGIRSTDDTDDVIDFTPLIISDDVFDESISIEVPEWTNGWSYELAESTCTEYLNKRFSPDLSEITGEYPSDYIGTCVDDIKASGDTSFMSTTLDTMLTTAKSELERNQTLKEEITEDGKTVLEKLTSLLCLNNCSSNGNCINGLCVCNAMFGGEDCSKSRTTAPSNISVPELGLCKSRKRPCRRTNVMGHFMPPDVWCNIQHFEILENNRSNTGPPTISKAVIKHSYMVSCEFANARRKRSTPNTTVFADGYDIRLSNDGSNYGDVVTLIVFDEECYSCNTVNFTCTTIETCPLIRTEETETGKGQNSEKDENNVLLPVSVIVGLFVLGALIGVIVYQVKHKDIGHRQIDTSAKGNPADDIFAINFATQNIPPTMKVLDQRYTPRLKNEYSSASRFSLEFQDGDRRTPNHLFLVENKYN
;
A
#
# COMPACT_ATOMS: atom_id res chain seq x y z
N MET A 1 -1.40 20.57 27.91
CA MET A 1 -1.45 19.59 29.01
C MET A 1 -2.91 19.29 29.34
N PHE A 2 -3.44 18.22 28.77
CA PHE A 2 -4.63 17.50 29.23
C PHE A 2 -4.46 16.08 28.68
N TYR A 3 -4.21 15.10 29.56
CA TYR A 3 -4.09 13.71 29.14
C TYR A 3 -5.49 13.10 29.10
N HIS A 4 -5.97 12.74 27.91
CA HIS A 4 -6.91 11.63 27.81
C HIS A 4 -6.10 10.34 27.90
N LEU A 5 -6.12 9.73 29.08
CA LEU A 5 -5.72 8.33 29.23
C LEU A 5 -6.63 7.49 28.32
N HIS A 6 -6.06 6.64 27.47
CA HIS A 6 -6.84 5.59 26.85
C HIS A 6 -7.38 4.69 27.97
N VAL A 7 -8.67 4.37 27.91
CA VAL A 7 -9.26 3.38 28.80
C VAL A 7 -8.89 2.01 28.24
N ASP A 8 -7.93 1.35 28.86
CA ASP A 8 -7.60 -0.05 28.59
C ASP A 8 -8.87 -0.91 28.76
N ASP A 9 -9.12 -1.84 27.83
CA ASP A 9 -10.32 -2.67 27.91
C ASP A 9 -10.18 -3.67 29.05
N PRO A 10 -11.06 -3.63 30.08
CA PRO A 10 -10.94 -4.50 31.24
C PRO A 10 -11.25 -5.98 30.95
N CYS A 11 -11.68 -6.32 29.74
CA CYS A 11 -11.72 -7.71 29.25
C CYS A 11 -10.35 -8.21 28.75
N THR A 12 -9.34 -7.34 28.69
CA THR A 12 -7.98 -7.67 28.22
C THR A 12 -6.89 -7.39 29.25
N ILE A 13 -7.08 -6.39 30.11
CA ILE A 13 -6.14 -6.00 31.16
C ILE A 13 -6.88 -6.00 32.51
N TYR A 14 -6.57 -6.98 33.35
CA TYR A 14 -7.15 -7.18 34.67
C TYR A 14 -6.21 -7.98 35.59
N ASP A 15 -6.30 -7.72 36.89
CA ASP A 15 -5.77 -8.59 37.93
C ASP A 15 -6.68 -9.82 38.10
N LYS A 16 -6.19 -10.85 38.80
CA LYS A 16 -6.96 -12.07 39.06
C LYS A 16 -7.10 -12.39 40.54
N ILE A 17 -8.28 -12.91 40.90
CA ILE A 17 -8.52 -13.59 42.18
C ILE A 17 -8.79 -15.06 41.87
N GLU A 18 -7.75 -15.89 42.02
CA GLU A 18 -7.78 -17.34 41.78
C GLU A 18 -7.73 -18.11 43.12
N ASN A 19 -8.31 -19.32 43.17
CA ASN A 19 -8.23 -20.25 44.31
C ASN A 19 -8.74 -19.67 45.66
N GLN A 20 -9.90 -18.99 45.63
CA GLN A 20 -10.57 -18.43 46.82
C GLN A 20 -12.03 -18.88 46.92
N GLU A 21 -12.26 -20.19 46.80
CA GLU A 21 -13.56 -20.89 46.98
C GLU A 21 -14.27 -20.50 48.28
N GLN A 22 -13.50 -20.10 49.30
CA GLN A 22 -13.97 -19.59 50.58
C GLN A 22 -14.82 -18.30 50.47
N ARG A 23 -14.81 -17.62 49.33
CA ARG A 23 -15.67 -16.45 49.04
C ARG A 23 -17.09 -16.80 48.62
N SER A 24 -17.41 -18.09 48.48
CA SER A 24 -18.74 -18.50 48.02
C SER A 24 -19.82 -18.37 49.09
N THR A 25 -21.06 -18.12 48.66
CA THR A 25 -22.21 -17.89 49.54
C THR A 25 -22.48 -19.06 50.50
N ASN A 26 -22.19 -20.29 50.09
CA ASN A 26 -22.32 -21.49 50.92
C ASN A 26 -21.11 -21.73 51.85
N HIS A 27 -20.14 -20.81 51.93
CA HIS A 27 -19.11 -20.85 52.97
C HIS A 27 -19.55 -20.09 54.23
N SER A 28 -19.76 -20.82 55.33
CA SER A 28 -19.83 -20.19 56.65
C SER A 28 -18.42 -19.90 57.18
N TYR A 29 -18.21 -18.68 57.69
CA TYR A 29 -17.01 -18.25 58.38
C TYR A 29 -16.76 -19.12 59.63
N ASP A 30 -15.58 -19.73 59.68
CA ASP A 30 -15.08 -20.46 60.85
C ASP A 30 -14.55 -19.47 61.91
N TRP A 31 -15.06 -19.59 63.13
CA TRP A 31 -14.74 -18.70 64.25
C TRP A 31 -13.31 -18.87 64.79
N ASP A 32 -12.67 -20.02 64.53
CA ASP A 32 -11.25 -20.25 64.83
C ASP A 32 -10.32 -19.77 63.68
N ALA A 33 -10.88 -19.30 62.55
CA ALA A 33 -10.15 -18.81 61.40
C ALA A 33 -10.10 -17.28 61.28
N VAL A 34 -9.16 -16.78 60.47
CA VAL A 34 -9.08 -15.37 60.07
C VAL A 34 -10.13 -15.09 58.99
N ALA A 35 -11.01 -14.12 59.22
CA ALA A 35 -12.03 -13.72 58.25
C ALA A 35 -11.39 -13.12 56.99
N ILE A 36 -11.93 -13.45 55.81
CA ILE A 36 -11.56 -12.75 54.57
C ILE A 36 -11.93 -11.27 54.74
N ASN A 37 -11.00 -10.37 54.43
CA ASN A 37 -11.11 -8.96 54.76
C ASN A 37 -10.54 -8.08 53.64
N ASP A 38 -11.42 -7.56 52.79
CA ASP A 38 -11.08 -6.78 51.59
C ASP A 38 -10.85 -5.28 51.88
N VAL A 39 -10.71 -4.87 53.14
CA VAL A 39 -10.22 -3.52 53.50
C VAL A 39 -8.83 -3.27 52.90
N VAL A 40 -8.01 -4.33 52.73
CA VAL A 40 -6.68 -4.25 52.10
C VAL A 40 -6.67 -4.54 50.59
N LEU A 41 -7.83 -4.74 49.95
CA LEU A 41 -7.93 -4.94 48.51
C LEU A 41 -7.58 -3.64 47.77
N HIS A 42 -6.70 -3.72 46.77
CA HIS A 42 -6.38 -2.58 45.90
C HIS A 42 -7.53 -2.27 44.95
N GLU A 43 -7.64 -1.01 44.52
CA GLU A 43 -8.69 -0.57 43.59
C GLU A 43 -8.25 -0.82 42.14
N GLY A 44 -9.02 -1.64 41.40
CA GLY A 44 -8.60 -2.16 40.10
C GLY A 44 -9.63 -3.11 39.46
N TRP A 45 -9.38 -3.49 38.21
CA TRP A 45 -10.19 -4.47 37.48
C TRP A 45 -9.75 -5.90 37.84
N TYR A 46 -10.69 -6.73 38.30
CA TYR A 46 -10.45 -8.12 38.69
C TYR A 46 -11.32 -9.09 37.87
N ARG A 47 -10.71 -10.18 37.41
CA ARG A 47 -11.41 -11.42 37.02
C ARG A 47 -11.33 -12.43 38.17
N ILE A 48 -12.46 -13.05 38.49
CA ILE A 48 -12.53 -14.12 39.48
C ILE A 48 -12.42 -15.47 38.77
N ILE A 49 -11.66 -16.40 39.36
CA ILE A 49 -11.51 -17.78 38.87
C ILE A 49 -11.65 -18.71 40.09
N SER A 50 -12.84 -19.29 40.26
CA SER A 50 -13.13 -20.23 41.35
C SER A 50 -14.08 -21.33 40.90
N ARG A 51 -13.84 -22.55 41.40
CA ARG A 51 -14.70 -23.73 41.19
C ARG A 51 -16.09 -23.56 41.78
N SER A 52 -16.26 -22.66 42.75
CA SER A 52 -17.55 -22.36 43.37
C SER A 52 -18.38 -21.35 42.57
N GLY A 53 -17.87 -20.85 41.44
CA GLY A 53 -18.52 -19.87 40.57
C GLY A 53 -17.82 -18.50 40.63
N THR A 54 -17.90 -17.75 39.54
CA THR A 54 -17.11 -16.52 39.32
C THR A 54 -17.88 -15.21 39.55
N ASP A 55 -19.21 -15.26 39.58
CA ASP A 55 -20.06 -14.07 39.63
C ASP A 55 -20.50 -13.69 41.06
N MET A 56 -20.68 -12.39 41.31
CA MET A 56 -21.26 -11.92 42.56
C MET A 56 -22.73 -12.35 42.72
N PRO A 57 -23.17 -12.72 43.94
CA PRO A 57 -24.59 -12.97 44.20
C PRO A 57 -25.40 -11.67 44.09
N THR A 58 -26.50 -11.74 43.37
CA THR A 58 -27.41 -10.60 43.10
C THR A 58 -28.51 -10.41 44.16
N SER A 59 -28.38 -11.09 45.30
CA SER A 59 -29.26 -11.02 46.46
C SER A 59 -28.46 -10.92 47.76
N ALA A 60 -29.08 -10.39 48.81
CA ALA A 60 -28.52 -10.39 50.15
C ALA A 60 -28.09 -11.80 50.59
N GLN A 61 -26.98 -11.86 51.31
CA GLN A 61 -26.40 -13.07 51.88
C GLN A 61 -26.47 -12.97 53.41
N ASP A 62 -26.64 -14.10 54.10
CA ASP A 62 -26.67 -14.10 55.56
C ASP A 62 -25.31 -13.65 56.15
N MET A 63 -25.34 -13.09 57.37
CA MET A 63 -24.11 -12.83 58.10
C MET A 63 -23.28 -14.11 58.24
N TYR A 64 -21.96 -13.95 58.28
CA TYR A 64 -21.00 -15.05 58.34
C TYR A 64 -20.91 -15.90 57.04
N SER A 65 -21.58 -15.53 55.94
CA SER A 65 -21.35 -16.15 54.61
C SER A 65 -20.04 -15.65 53.95
N CYS A 66 -19.61 -16.31 52.87
CA CYS A 66 -18.48 -15.90 52.03
C CYS A 66 -17.13 -15.84 52.78
N GLY A 67 -16.95 -16.67 53.82
CA GLY A 67 -15.70 -16.75 54.59
C GLY A 67 -15.36 -15.48 55.39
N THR A 68 -16.32 -14.58 55.54
CA THR A 68 -16.17 -13.28 56.19
C THR A 68 -17.31 -13.05 57.18
N LYS A 69 -17.22 -12.03 58.04
CA LYS A 69 -18.29 -11.74 59.02
C LYS A 69 -19.40 -10.90 58.40
N ASN A 70 -19.04 -9.98 57.51
CA ASN A 70 -19.93 -9.01 56.89
C ASN A 70 -19.86 -9.13 55.34
N PRO A 71 -20.56 -10.10 54.73
CA PRO A 71 -20.47 -10.36 53.29
C PRO A 71 -20.97 -9.21 52.41
N ILE A 72 -20.29 -8.99 51.29
CA ILE A 72 -20.59 -7.93 50.31
C ILE A 72 -21.18 -8.57 49.05
N TRP A 73 -22.39 -8.15 48.67
CA TRP A 73 -23.19 -8.69 47.57
C TRP A 73 -23.61 -7.60 46.57
N LEU A 74 -24.09 -7.99 45.38
CA LEU A 74 -24.39 -7.08 44.29
C LEU A 74 -25.88 -6.68 44.27
N ASN A 75 -26.19 -5.40 44.49
CA ASN A 75 -27.56 -4.91 44.48
C ASN A 75 -28.01 -4.51 43.07
N GLY A 76 -28.21 -5.52 42.22
CA GLY A 76 -28.69 -5.37 40.85
C GLY A 76 -28.40 -6.58 39.97
N ALA A 77 -28.84 -6.53 38.72
CA ALA A 77 -28.52 -7.55 37.72
C ALA A 77 -27.12 -7.35 37.13
N LEU A 78 -26.43 -8.45 36.83
CA LEU A 78 -25.18 -8.47 36.06
C LEU A 78 -25.41 -7.91 34.63
N PRO A 79 -24.38 -7.32 33.99
CA PRO A 79 -24.48 -6.83 32.61
C PRO A 79 -24.62 -7.97 31.58
N SER A 80 -25.30 -7.68 30.47
CA SER A 80 -25.14 -8.38 29.20
C SER A 80 -23.93 -7.85 28.43
N VAL A 81 -23.55 -8.51 27.34
CA VAL A 81 -22.44 -8.09 26.47
C VAL A 81 -22.72 -6.71 25.83
N GLU A 82 -23.98 -6.42 25.50
CA GLU A 82 -24.40 -5.18 24.85
C GLU A 82 -24.37 -3.97 25.79
N ASP A 83 -24.45 -4.18 27.12
CA ASP A 83 -24.43 -3.10 28.11
C ASP A 83 -23.05 -2.46 28.30
N GLY A 84 -21.96 -3.11 27.85
CA GLY A 84 -20.60 -2.61 28.00
C GLY A 84 -20.13 -2.52 29.46
N ILE A 85 -19.51 -1.39 29.83
CA ILE A 85 -19.14 -1.10 31.23
C ILE A 85 -20.36 -0.48 31.93
N VAL A 86 -20.92 -1.18 32.90
CA VAL A 86 -22.02 -0.69 33.73
C VAL A 86 -21.57 -0.39 35.15
N THR A 87 -22.09 0.68 35.74
CA THR A 87 -21.98 0.90 37.18
C THR A 87 -23.09 0.13 37.93
N ARG A 88 -22.75 -0.44 39.09
CA ARG A 88 -23.67 -1.15 39.99
C ARG A 88 -23.27 -0.89 41.44
N THR A 89 -24.28 -0.78 42.31
CA THR A 89 -24.08 -0.65 43.75
C THR A 89 -23.87 -2.03 44.38
N VAL A 90 -22.84 -2.18 45.22
CA VAL A 90 -22.70 -3.31 46.14
C VAL A 90 -23.18 -2.92 47.54
N CYS A 91 -23.64 -3.92 48.29
CA CYS A 91 -24.18 -3.78 49.64
C CYS A 91 -23.43 -4.70 50.61
N THR A 92 -23.07 -4.18 51.78
CA THR A 92 -22.53 -4.98 52.88
C THR A 92 -23.68 -5.42 53.80
N GLN A 93 -23.79 -6.73 54.03
CA GLN A 93 -24.60 -7.30 55.10
C GLN A 93 -23.88 -7.10 56.44
N THR A 94 -24.55 -6.51 57.42
CA THR A 94 -24.09 -6.39 58.81
C THR A 94 -25.18 -6.87 59.77
N SER A 95 -25.00 -6.69 61.07
CA SER A 95 -26.05 -6.91 62.08
C SER A 95 -27.11 -5.81 62.12
N SER A 96 -26.87 -4.66 61.49
CA SER A 96 -27.83 -3.55 61.41
C SER A 96 -28.81 -3.72 60.25
N GLY A 97 -28.40 -4.36 59.15
CA GLY A 97 -29.20 -4.57 57.95
C GLY A 97 -28.43 -5.21 56.80
N SER A 98 -29.15 -5.55 55.72
CA SER A 98 -28.59 -6.23 54.54
C SER A 98 -27.90 -5.32 53.52
N CYS A 99 -28.00 -4.00 53.70
CA CYS A 99 -27.28 -2.98 52.93
C CYS A 99 -26.99 -1.79 53.85
N ASP A 100 -26.24 -2.06 54.93
CA ASP A 100 -25.91 -1.08 55.98
C ASP A 100 -24.76 -0.15 55.57
N SER A 101 -23.89 -0.65 54.69
CA SER A 101 -22.94 0.13 53.89
C SER A 101 -23.09 -0.24 52.42
N SER A 102 -22.83 0.70 51.52
CA SER A 102 -22.94 0.51 50.08
C SER A 102 -22.08 1.49 49.29
N TRP A 103 -21.54 1.04 48.16
CA TRP A 103 -20.80 1.89 47.21
C TRP A 103 -20.92 1.34 45.79
N ASP A 104 -20.59 2.17 44.80
CA ASP A 104 -20.64 1.79 43.41
C ASP A 104 -19.31 1.20 42.91
N ILE A 105 -19.41 0.08 42.20
CA ILE A 105 -18.35 -0.55 41.40
C ILE A 105 -18.75 -0.52 39.92
N ASN A 106 -17.77 -0.71 39.03
CA ASN A 106 -18.04 -0.94 37.61
C ASN A 106 -17.93 -2.44 37.30
N ILE A 107 -18.72 -2.93 36.36
CA ILE A 107 -18.73 -4.33 35.90
C ILE A 107 -18.82 -4.31 34.37
N LYS A 108 -18.10 -5.21 33.71
CA LYS A 108 -18.26 -5.46 32.26
C LYS A 108 -18.44 -6.96 32.02
N ASN A 109 -19.38 -7.31 31.14
CA ASN A 109 -19.50 -8.66 30.60
C ASN A 109 -18.56 -8.81 29.40
N CYS A 110 -17.66 -9.80 29.46
CA CYS A 110 -16.62 -10.10 28.49
C CYS A 110 -16.97 -11.27 27.58
N THR A 111 -18.26 -11.46 27.28
CA THR A 111 -18.91 -12.60 26.61
C THR A 111 -19.13 -13.81 27.52
N ASP A 112 -18.07 -14.45 28.02
CA ASP A 112 -18.17 -15.67 28.84
C ASP A 112 -17.83 -15.46 30.33
N TYR A 113 -17.41 -14.26 30.75
CA TYR A 113 -17.15 -13.94 32.16
C TYR A 113 -17.41 -12.46 32.45
N ASN A 114 -17.69 -12.13 33.71
CA ASN A 114 -17.70 -10.74 34.18
C ASN A 114 -16.33 -10.34 34.74
N VAL A 115 -15.96 -9.07 34.53
CA VAL A 115 -14.85 -8.41 35.22
C VAL A 115 -15.39 -7.28 36.09
N TYR A 116 -14.80 -7.10 37.26
CA TYR A 116 -15.30 -6.24 38.33
C TYR A 116 -14.24 -5.21 38.73
N TYR A 117 -14.58 -3.92 38.69
CA TYR A 117 -13.73 -2.85 39.22
C TYR A 117 -13.94 -2.73 40.73
N LEU A 118 -13.25 -3.61 41.47
CA LEU A 118 -13.37 -3.71 42.92
C LEU A 118 -12.59 -2.60 43.61
N LYS A 119 -13.01 -2.31 44.84
CA LYS A 119 -12.46 -1.25 45.70
C LYS A 119 -12.20 -1.80 47.10
N SER A 120 -11.25 -1.21 47.83
CA SER A 120 -11.07 -1.44 49.27
C SER A 120 -12.41 -1.32 50.00
N SER A 121 -12.74 -2.32 50.83
CA SER A 121 -13.99 -2.33 51.57
C SER A 121 -13.98 -1.31 52.73
N GLN A 122 -15.15 -0.75 53.02
CA GLN A 122 -15.33 0.26 54.07
C GLN A 122 -15.57 -0.35 55.48
N VAL A 123 -15.68 -1.68 55.60
CA VAL A 123 -16.07 -2.38 56.84
C VAL A 123 -15.02 -3.44 57.21
N SER A 124 -14.59 -3.48 58.47
CA SER A 124 -13.69 -4.53 58.97
C SER A 124 -14.34 -5.92 58.94
N ASP A 125 -13.57 -6.95 58.58
CA ASP A 125 -14.04 -8.33 58.42
C ASP A 125 -15.25 -8.40 57.46
N SER A 126 -15.07 -7.81 56.28
CA SER A 126 -16.00 -7.87 55.14
C SER A 126 -15.28 -8.26 53.86
N ALA A 127 -15.97 -8.93 52.94
CA ALA A 127 -15.39 -9.40 51.69
C ALA A 127 -16.42 -9.53 50.57
N TYR A 128 -15.99 -9.31 49.32
CA TYR A 128 -16.79 -9.56 48.13
C TYR A 128 -17.06 -11.06 47.97
N CYS A 129 -18.34 -11.41 47.99
CA CYS A 129 -18.85 -12.76 47.70
C CYS A 129 -18.75 -13.07 46.20
N PHE A 130 -18.32 -14.28 45.86
CA PHE A 130 -18.34 -14.77 44.47
C PHE A 130 -18.70 -16.26 44.42
N GLY A 131 -19.62 -16.61 43.52
CA GLY A 131 -20.08 -17.97 43.32
C GLY A 131 -21.04 -18.50 44.40
N THR A 132 -21.71 -19.61 44.08
CA THR A 132 -22.70 -20.28 44.95
C THR A 132 -22.43 -21.78 45.18
N GLY A 133 -21.25 -22.29 44.80
CA GLY A 133 -20.77 -23.63 45.14
C GLY A 133 -20.37 -23.75 46.63
N GLY A 134 -19.97 -24.96 47.07
CA GLY A 134 -19.49 -25.15 48.44
C GLY A 134 -18.03 -24.73 48.63
N VAL A 135 -17.42 -25.10 49.76
CA VAL A 135 -15.97 -24.92 50.01
C VAL A 135 -15.22 -26.24 49.98
N GLN A 136 -14.11 -26.25 49.25
CA GLN A 136 -13.37 -27.46 48.91
C GLN A 136 -12.91 -28.20 50.17
N CYS A 137 -13.04 -29.53 50.16
CA CYS A 137 -12.62 -30.35 51.30
C CYS A 137 -11.11 -30.18 51.59
N PRO A 138 -10.68 -30.25 52.86
CA PRO A 138 -9.26 -30.16 53.23
C PRO A 138 -8.37 -31.17 52.49
N ILE A 139 -7.06 -30.90 52.42
CA ILE A 139 -6.10 -31.82 51.81
C ILE A 139 -6.18 -33.20 52.50
N GLY A 140 -6.32 -34.28 51.72
CA GLY A 140 -6.57 -35.63 52.21
C GLY A 140 -8.04 -35.93 52.60
N TRP A 141 -8.98 -35.02 52.31
CA TRP A 141 -10.42 -35.20 52.51
C TRP A 141 -11.17 -34.99 51.18
N SER A 142 -12.36 -35.59 51.09
CA SER A 142 -13.24 -35.52 49.91
C SER A 142 -14.71 -35.61 50.31
N SER A 143 -15.62 -35.24 49.41
CA SER A 143 -17.07 -35.47 49.53
C SER A 143 -17.66 -35.75 48.13
N TYR A 144 -18.92 -36.15 48.01
CA TYR A 144 -19.50 -36.44 46.70
C TYR A 144 -19.41 -35.27 45.71
N ASN A 145 -19.68 -34.03 46.14
CA ASN A 145 -19.48 -32.84 45.31
C ASN A 145 -18.06 -32.25 45.37
N GLY A 146 -17.21 -32.69 46.30
CA GLY A 146 -15.87 -32.15 46.57
C GLY A 146 -15.81 -31.03 47.61
N PHE A 147 -16.96 -30.65 48.16
CA PHE A 147 -17.14 -29.50 49.03
C PHE A 147 -17.81 -29.86 50.38
N TYR A 148 -17.71 -28.96 51.35
CA TYR A 148 -18.47 -29.00 52.61
C TYR A 148 -19.93 -28.54 52.40
N PRO A 149 -20.92 -29.06 53.16
CA PRO A 149 -20.82 -30.16 54.14
C PRO A 149 -20.77 -31.55 53.48
N GLY A 150 -20.12 -32.49 54.17
CA GLY A 150 -20.00 -33.89 53.71
C GLY A 150 -18.58 -34.41 53.50
N CYS A 151 -17.56 -33.61 53.84
CA CYS A 151 -16.15 -34.03 53.74
C CYS A 151 -15.82 -35.18 54.71
N ASN A 152 -15.10 -36.20 54.21
CA ASN A 152 -14.56 -37.34 54.94
C ASN A 152 -13.14 -37.64 54.44
N ASN A 153 -12.29 -38.28 55.25
CA ASN A 153 -10.93 -38.74 54.91
C ASN A 153 -10.81 -40.26 54.76
N THR A 154 -11.95 -40.96 54.58
CA THR A 154 -12.00 -42.43 54.44
C THR A 154 -13.00 -42.87 53.36
N GLY A 155 -12.81 -44.07 52.79
CA GLY A 155 -13.73 -44.69 51.83
C GLY A 155 -13.36 -44.55 50.34
N PHE A 156 -12.27 -43.83 50.05
CA PHE A 156 -11.72 -43.59 48.71
C PHE A 156 -10.23 -44.03 48.65
N PRO A 157 -9.62 -44.18 47.46
CA PRO A 157 -8.19 -44.50 47.31
C PRO A 157 -7.29 -43.42 47.92
N THR A 158 -6.10 -43.81 48.39
CA THR A 158 -5.10 -42.89 48.97
C THR A 158 -4.03 -42.46 47.97
N GLU A 159 -4.06 -43.06 46.79
CA GLU A 159 -3.15 -42.86 45.68
C GLU A 159 -3.47 -41.56 44.92
N GLU A 160 -2.43 -40.79 44.61
CA GLU A 160 -2.53 -39.51 43.91
C GLU A 160 -2.26 -39.68 42.40
N VAL A 161 -2.83 -38.81 41.57
CA VAL A 161 -2.56 -38.73 40.12
C VAL A 161 -2.28 -37.29 39.70
N THR A 162 -1.44 -37.12 38.68
CA THR A 162 -1.11 -35.80 38.11
C THR A 162 -1.64 -35.73 36.68
N PRO A 163 -2.88 -35.26 36.46
CA PRO A 163 -3.43 -35.15 35.12
C PRO A 163 -2.81 -33.97 34.34
N HIS A 164 -2.63 -34.15 33.04
CA HIS A 164 -2.27 -33.10 32.08
C HIS A 164 -3.21 -33.14 30.88
N VAL A 165 -3.37 -32.00 30.20
CA VAL A 165 -4.20 -31.89 29.00
C VAL A 165 -3.30 -31.78 27.77
N ASP A 166 -3.43 -32.75 26.86
CA ASP A 166 -2.79 -32.73 25.55
C ASP A 166 -3.81 -32.47 24.44
N SER A 167 -3.43 -31.71 23.42
CA SER A 167 -4.14 -31.61 22.15
C SER A 167 -3.57 -32.61 21.14
N ILE A 168 -4.41 -33.48 20.56
CA ILE A 168 -4.00 -34.39 19.48
C ILE A 168 -5.01 -34.43 18.33
N LEU A 169 -4.57 -34.92 17.16
CA LEU A 169 -5.45 -35.31 16.06
C LEU A 169 -5.87 -36.78 16.19
N VAL A 170 -7.17 -37.07 16.04
CA VAL A 170 -7.78 -38.41 16.12
C VAL A 170 -8.61 -38.70 14.87
N GLU A 171 -8.47 -39.91 14.33
CA GLU A 171 -9.28 -40.37 13.19
C GLU A 171 -10.77 -40.53 13.57
N LYS A 172 -11.66 -39.80 12.89
CA LYS A 172 -13.12 -40.02 12.91
C LYS A 172 -13.52 -40.74 11.61
N PRO A 173 -13.99 -42.00 11.68
CA PRO A 173 -14.50 -42.74 10.52
C PRO A 173 -15.66 -42.01 9.85
N ARG A 174 -15.79 -42.17 8.54
CA ARG A 174 -16.71 -41.41 7.70
C ARG A 174 -17.77 -42.27 7.04
N PRO A 175 -19.06 -41.89 7.06
CA PRO A 175 -20.08 -42.52 6.24
C PRO A 175 -19.65 -42.52 4.76
N ASN A 176 -19.68 -43.69 4.12
CA ASN A 176 -19.41 -43.89 2.69
C ASN A 176 -18.00 -43.50 2.18
N SER A 177 -17.00 -43.26 3.06
CA SER A 177 -15.60 -43.05 2.68
C SER A 177 -14.69 -44.12 3.28
N LYS A 178 -13.66 -44.53 2.53
CA LYS A 178 -12.57 -45.40 3.03
C LYS A 178 -11.47 -44.63 3.79
N ILE A 179 -11.42 -43.31 3.61
CA ILE A 179 -10.44 -42.43 4.22
C ILE A 179 -11.12 -41.70 5.40
N PRO A 180 -10.54 -41.71 6.61
CA PRO A 180 -11.06 -40.96 7.76
C PRO A 180 -10.72 -39.46 7.67
N SER A 181 -11.43 -38.67 8.46
CA SER A 181 -11.03 -37.29 8.80
C SER A 181 -10.24 -37.27 10.10
N LEU A 182 -9.33 -36.30 10.25
CA LEU A 182 -8.65 -36.04 11.52
C LEU A 182 -9.37 -34.91 12.25
N LEU A 183 -9.83 -35.14 13.48
CA LEU A 183 -10.35 -34.10 14.37
C LEU A 183 -9.34 -33.79 15.46
N MET A 184 -9.23 -32.51 15.83
CA MET A 184 -8.58 -32.12 17.09
C MET A 184 -9.42 -32.59 18.28
N VAL A 185 -8.76 -33.15 19.31
CA VAL A 185 -9.37 -33.67 20.54
C VAL A 185 -8.44 -33.35 21.71
N PHE A 186 -9.00 -32.93 22.85
CA PHE A 186 -8.25 -32.76 24.09
C PHE A 186 -8.30 -34.05 24.93
N GLN A 187 -7.13 -34.52 25.37
CA GLN A 187 -6.99 -35.74 26.16
C GLN A 187 -6.57 -35.41 27.59
N CYS A 188 -7.23 -36.02 28.57
CA CYS A 188 -6.80 -35.97 29.97
C CYS A 188 -5.86 -37.17 30.21
N ASN A 189 -4.57 -36.91 30.37
CA ASN A 189 -3.52 -37.92 30.50
C ASN A 189 -3.02 -37.98 31.94
N PHE A 190 -2.97 -39.19 32.52
CA PHE A 190 -2.49 -39.48 33.88
C PHE A 190 -2.14 -40.98 33.96
N ASP A 191 -1.36 -41.39 34.97
CA ASP A 191 -0.93 -42.79 35.14
C ASP A 191 -2.05 -43.70 35.71
N GLU A 192 -2.03 -44.98 35.32
CA GLU A 192 -3.02 -45.96 35.80
C GLU A 192 -2.75 -46.38 37.27
N VAL A 193 -3.75 -46.19 38.13
CA VAL A 193 -3.79 -46.74 39.49
C VAL A 193 -4.59 -48.04 39.51
N SER A 194 -3.97 -49.10 40.02
CA SER A 194 -4.53 -50.45 40.01
C SER A 194 -5.79 -50.56 40.89
N ASN A 195 -6.81 -51.27 40.37
CA ASN A 195 -8.10 -51.51 41.03
C ASN A 195 -8.96 -50.24 41.28
N CYS A 196 -8.68 -49.12 40.61
CA CYS A 196 -9.51 -47.92 40.70
C CYS A 196 -10.45 -47.75 39.49
N VAL A 197 -11.56 -47.05 39.71
CA VAL A 197 -12.36 -46.42 38.64
C VAL A 197 -12.30 -44.89 38.78
N TYR A 198 -12.52 -44.19 37.67
CA TYR A 198 -12.23 -42.76 37.56
C TYR A 198 -13.48 -41.95 37.24
N ASP A 199 -13.60 -40.79 37.87
CA ASP A 199 -14.49 -39.72 37.43
C ASP A 199 -13.63 -38.62 36.79
N VAL A 200 -13.95 -38.24 35.55
CA VAL A 200 -13.22 -37.21 34.79
C VAL A 200 -14.13 -36.02 34.51
N TYR A 201 -13.66 -34.81 34.82
CA TYR A 201 -14.39 -33.54 34.70
C TYR A 201 -13.63 -32.61 33.75
N TRP A 202 -14.34 -31.93 32.86
CA TRP A 202 -13.75 -30.96 31.92
C TRP A 202 -14.24 -29.54 32.15
N TYR A 203 -13.31 -28.60 31.97
CA TYR A 203 -13.54 -27.17 32.12
C TYR A 203 -12.93 -26.38 30.95
N ILE A 204 -13.64 -25.37 30.46
CA ILE A 204 -13.13 -24.37 29.51
C ILE A 204 -13.37 -22.97 30.10
N ASN A 205 -12.35 -22.11 30.08
CA ASN A 205 -12.40 -20.74 30.61
C ASN A 205 -12.90 -20.60 32.07
N ALA A 206 -12.65 -21.64 32.89
CA ALA A 206 -13.16 -21.87 34.25
C ALA A 206 -14.63 -22.32 34.37
N HIS A 207 -15.38 -22.44 33.26
CA HIS A 207 -16.70 -23.06 33.24
C HIS A 207 -16.62 -24.59 33.16
N TYR A 208 -17.43 -25.27 33.96
CA TYR A 208 -17.64 -26.72 33.86
C TYR A 208 -18.46 -27.07 32.60
N LEU A 209 -18.07 -28.13 31.88
CA LEU A 209 -18.71 -28.56 30.63
C LEU A 209 -19.37 -29.94 30.70
N THR A 210 -18.64 -30.94 31.20
CA THR A 210 -19.07 -32.34 31.21
C THR A 210 -18.30 -33.15 32.24
N GLU A 211 -18.91 -34.25 32.70
CA GLU A 211 -18.29 -35.25 33.56
C GLU A 211 -18.55 -36.67 33.04
N HIS A 212 -17.59 -37.56 33.29
CA HIS A 212 -17.65 -38.97 32.95
C HIS A 212 -17.31 -39.78 34.20
N ASN A 213 -18.32 -40.21 34.94
CA ASN A 213 -18.17 -40.95 36.20
C ASN A 213 -18.01 -42.46 35.97
N ASN A 214 -17.36 -43.15 36.92
CA ASN A 214 -17.20 -44.61 36.92
C ASN A 214 -16.62 -45.19 35.60
N ILE A 215 -15.48 -44.62 35.17
CA ILE A 215 -14.77 -45.05 33.97
C ILE A 215 -13.59 -45.94 34.36
N LEU A 216 -13.49 -47.13 33.74
CA LEU A 216 -12.27 -47.96 33.81
C LEU A 216 -11.16 -47.31 32.97
N TYR A 217 -9.90 -47.35 33.43
CA TYR A 217 -8.76 -46.73 32.72
C TYR A 217 -8.63 -47.20 31.25
N SER A 218 -8.89 -48.47 30.98
CA SER A 218 -8.97 -49.04 29.61
C SER A 218 -10.00 -48.39 28.68
N ASN A 219 -10.90 -47.56 29.22
CA ASN A 219 -11.93 -46.80 28.51
C ASN A 219 -11.73 -45.28 28.61
N ILE A 220 -10.63 -44.78 29.20
CA ILE A 220 -10.42 -43.34 29.46
C ILE A 220 -10.48 -42.48 28.19
N ARG A 221 -10.13 -43.04 27.02
CA ARG A 221 -10.26 -42.39 25.69
C ARG A 221 -11.69 -42.12 25.22
N LYS A 222 -12.69 -42.54 26.00
CA LYS A 222 -14.11 -42.16 25.84
C LYS A 222 -14.48 -40.90 26.62
N THR A 223 -13.61 -40.41 27.51
CA THR A 223 -13.73 -39.13 28.22
C THR A 223 -12.87 -38.04 27.58
N ASP A 224 -12.16 -38.33 26.47
CA ASP A 224 -11.45 -37.29 25.71
C ASP A 224 -12.46 -36.27 25.18
N LEU A 225 -12.22 -34.96 25.41
CA LEU A 225 -13.13 -33.85 25.07
C LEU A 225 -13.05 -33.53 23.56
N ARG A 226 -14.18 -33.66 22.86
CA ARG A 226 -14.26 -33.62 21.39
C ARG A 226 -14.91 -32.32 20.91
N PRO A 227 -14.70 -31.92 19.65
CA PRO A 227 -15.33 -30.71 19.09
C PRO A 227 -16.85 -30.72 19.19
N ASP A 228 -17.45 -31.91 19.02
CA ASP A 228 -18.89 -32.14 19.15
C ASP A 228 -19.46 -31.74 20.54
N ASP A 229 -18.61 -31.59 21.57
CA ASP A 229 -19.01 -31.24 22.95
C ASP A 229 -19.02 -29.72 23.22
N TRP A 230 -18.14 -28.95 22.55
CA TRP A 230 -17.85 -27.54 22.91
C TRP A 230 -17.95 -26.52 21.76
N VAL A 231 -17.80 -26.94 20.50
CA VAL A 231 -17.90 -26.02 19.34
C VAL A 231 -19.31 -25.43 19.26
N GLY A 232 -19.39 -24.12 18.98
CA GLY A 232 -20.64 -23.35 19.01
C GLY A 232 -21.10 -22.93 20.40
N LYS A 233 -20.37 -23.30 21.47
CA LYS A 233 -20.46 -22.70 22.81
C LYS A 233 -19.20 -21.90 23.15
N HIS A 234 -18.04 -22.43 22.75
CA HIS A 234 -16.73 -21.82 22.93
C HIS A 234 -15.98 -21.75 21.59
N HIS A 235 -14.96 -20.90 21.55
CA HIS A 235 -14.13 -20.62 20.38
C HIS A 235 -12.64 -20.74 20.74
N MET A 236 -11.77 -20.86 19.74
CA MET A 236 -10.33 -20.95 19.93
C MET A 236 -9.73 -19.66 20.51
N ASN A 237 -8.52 -19.76 21.08
CA ASN A 237 -7.91 -18.85 22.05
C ASN A 237 -8.50 -18.93 23.47
N MET A 238 -8.92 -20.14 23.85
CA MET A 238 -9.48 -20.49 25.16
C MET A 238 -8.45 -21.18 26.07
N ILE A 239 -8.79 -21.38 27.35
CA ILE A 239 -8.04 -22.23 28.28
C ILE A 239 -8.84 -23.47 28.67
N VAL A 240 -8.21 -24.65 28.63
CA VAL A 240 -8.82 -25.96 28.85
C VAL A 240 -8.17 -26.61 30.07
N ARG A 241 -8.96 -27.28 30.91
CA ARG A 241 -8.49 -28.04 32.08
C ARG A 241 -9.28 -29.33 32.22
N CYS A 242 -8.62 -30.40 32.63
CA CYS A 242 -9.30 -31.59 33.14
C CYS A 242 -9.03 -31.76 34.63
N SER A 243 -9.92 -32.46 35.31
CA SER A 243 -9.72 -32.89 36.68
C SER A 243 -10.20 -34.31 36.86
N VAL A 244 -9.46 -35.10 37.65
CA VAL A 244 -9.66 -36.54 37.82
C VAL A 244 -9.92 -36.86 39.28
N ARG A 245 -10.79 -37.82 39.56
CA ARG A 245 -11.04 -38.35 40.91
C ARG A 245 -10.97 -39.87 40.85
N LEU A 246 -10.42 -40.48 41.90
CA LEU A 246 -10.33 -41.93 42.02
C LEU A 246 -11.44 -42.48 42.92
N ARG A 247 -11.92 -43.67 42.61
CA ARG A 247 -12.84 -44.48 43.43
C ARG A 247 -12.30 -45.91 43.53
N ASN A 248 -12.58 -46.56 44.66
CA ASN A 248 -12.31 -47.98 44.84
C ASN A 248 -13.25 -48.83 43.96
N GLU A 249 -14.53 -48.44 43.87
CA GLU A 249 -15.57 -49.14 43.11
C GLU A 249 -16.59 -48.14 42.54
N ALA A 250 -17.42 -48.57 41.60
CA ALA A 250 -18.41 -47.75 40.88
C ALA A 250 -19.27 -46.83 41.76
N GLU A 251 -19.75 -47.36 42.90
CA GLU A 251 -20.60 -46.64 43.85
C GLU A 251 -19.83 -46.22 45.12
N SER A 252 -18.50 -46.44 45.18
CA SER A 252 -17.71 -46.03 46.34
C SER A 252 -17.63 -44.50 46.44
N PHE A 253 -17.29 -44.03 47.64
CA PHE A 253 -17.00 -42.63 47.88
C PHE A 253 -15.86 -42.17 46.95
N PRO A 254 -15.97 -41.00 46.29
CA PRO A 254 -14.92 -40.48 45.42
C PRO A 254 -13.82 -39.78 46.20
N GLY A 255 -12.59 -39.88 45.73
CA GLY A 255 -11.43 -39.15 46.24
C GLY A 255 -11.43 -37.66 45.87
N PRO A 256 -10.40 -36.92 46.29
CA PRO A 256 -10.27 -35.50 45.99
C PRO A 256 -10.14 -35.25 44.47
N TYR A 257 -10.28 -33.99 44.07
CA TYR A 257 -10.07 -33.55 42.70
C TYR A 257 -8.57 -33.33 42.45
N TYR A 258 -8.00 -34.11 41.54
CA TYR A 258 -6.64 -33.91 41.04
C TYR A 258 -6.67 -32.95 39.85
N GLU A 259 -5.95 -31.84 39.99
CA GLU A 259 -5.78 -30.73 39.04
C GLU A 259 -4.91 -31.04 37.81
N SER A 260 -5.33 -30.74 36.58
CA SER A 260 -4.38 -30.39 35.53
C SER A 260 -3.95 -28.93 35.61
N ASP A 261 -2.86 -28.56 34.95
CA ASP A 261 -2.62 -27.16 34.61
C ASP A 261 -3.62 -26.67 33.54
N TRP A 262 -3.71 -25.35 33.36
CA TRP A 262 -4.52 -24.72 32.31
C TRP A 262 -3.79 -24.78 30.96
N PHE A 263 -4.24 -25.66 30.08
CA PHE A 263 -3.75 -25.75 28.70
C PHE A 263 -4.32 -24.60 27.86
N LYS A 264 -3.46 -23.78 27.25
CA LYS A 264 -3.86 -22.74 26.30
C LYS A 264 -4.17 -23.38 24.94
N ALA A 265 -5.36 -23.18 24.39
CA ALA A 265 -5.79 -23.77 23.12
C ALA A 265 -6.04 -22.68 22.06
N GLY A 266 -5.07 -22.46 21.17
CA GLY A 266 -5.21 -21.54 20.04
C GLY A 266 -3.88 -21.08 19.45
N ILE A 267 -3.85 -19.80 19.02
CA ILE A 267 -2.70 -19.10 18.43
C ILE A 267 -2.44 -17.81 19.20
N TYR A 268 -1.23 -17.69 19.75
CA TYR A 268 -0.83 -16.60 20.64
C TYR A 268 0.45 -15.92 20.13
N PRO A 269 0.56 -14.58 20.15
CA PRO A 269 1.82 -13.91 19.81
C PRO A 269 2.89 -14.13 20.90
N GLU A 270 4.14 -14.26 20.49
CA GLU A 270 5.28 -14.36 21.42
C GLU A 270 5.56 -13.03 22.14
N GLU A 271 5.33 -11.90 21.46
CA GLU A 271 5.36 -10.55 22.04
C GLU A 271 4.16 -9.70 21.57
N LEU A 272 3.67 -8.80 22.43
CA LEU A 272 2.57 -7.88 22.08
C LEU A 272 3.06 -6.52 21.53
N ASN A 273 4.35 -6.21 21.62
CA ASN A 273 4.92 -4.90 21.29
C ASN A 273 6.27 -5.03 20.58
N TYR A 274 6.26 -5.06 19.25
CA TYR A 274 7.48 -5.09 18.43
C TYR A 274 8.00 -3.69 18.14
N GLN A 275 9.32 -3.58 17.93
CA GLN A 275 9.96 -2.40 17.36
C GLN A 275 10.65 -2.75 16.04
N VAL A 276 10.64 -1.82 15.10
CA VAL A 276 11.33 -1.92 13.81
C VAL A 276 11.88 -0.55 13.42
N ILE A 277 12.98 -0.53 12.66
CA ILE A 277 13.59 0.69 12.12
C ILE A 277 13.18 0.83 10.65
N GLU A 278 13.01 2.05 10.15
CA GLU A 278 12.66 2.31 8.75
C GLU A 278 13.68 1.69 7.79
N GLY A 279 13.21 0.88 6.83
CA GLY A 279 14.05 0.09 5.91
C GLY A 279 14.61 -1.22 6.48
N GLU A 280 14.55 -1.43 7.79
CA GLU A 280 14.92 -2.70 8.45
C GLU A 280 13.68 -3.60 8.62
N SER A 281 13.89 -4.90 8.81
CA SER A 281 12.82 -5.89 9.03
C SER A 281 12.91 -6.53 10.41
N THR A 282 11.77 -6.63 11.09
CA THR A 282 11.62 -7.41 12.33
C THR A 282 10.84 -8.70 12.05
N MET A 283 11.10 -9.75 12.84
CA MET A 283 10.41 -11.04 12.71
C MET A 283 9.30 -11.12 13.76
N ILE A 284 8.06 -11.21 13.29
CA ILE A 284 6.90 -11.48 14.12
C ILE A 284 6.76 -12.99 14.29
N THR A 285 6.56 -13.45 15.53
CA THR A 285 6.34 -14.88 15.83
C THR A 285 5.06 -15.07 16.64
N TYR A 286 4.25 -16.04 16.21
CA TYR A 286 3.11 -16.58 16.94
C TYR A 286 3.35 -18.07 17.23
N GLU A 287 2.85 -18.56 18.34
CA GLU A 287 2.86 -19.99 18.71
C GLU A 287 1.45 -20.57 18.52
N ALA A 288 1.34 -21.67 17.76
CA ALA A 288 0.13 -22.47 17.64
C ALA A 288 0.20 -23.70 18.57
N THR A 289 -0.63 -23.72 19.62
CA THR A 289 -0.62 -24.80 20.62
C THR A 289 -1.48 -26.01 20.23
N VAL A 290 -2.19 -25.93 19.10
CA VAL A 290 -3.24 -26.86 18.69
C VAL A 290 -3.20 -27.10 17.18
N SER A 291 -3.47 -28.34 16.74
CA SER A 291 -3.44 -28.72 15.33
C SER A 291 -4.74 -28.33 14.60
N VAL A 292 -4.60 -27.95 13.31
CA VAL A 292 -5.75 -27.77 12.41
C VAL A 292 -6.37 -29.12 12.06
N GLY A 293 -7.70 -29.22 12.16
CA GLY A 293 -8.47 -30.40 11.75
C GLY A 293 -8.41 -30.61 10.23
N CYS A 294 -8.60 -31.85 9.77
CA CYS A 294 -8.33 -32.20 8.37
C CYS A 294 -9.42 -33.10 7.77
N TYR A 295 -9.98 -32.65 6.64
CA TYR A 295 -10.98 -33.39 5.88
C TYR A 295 -10.48 -34.79 5.47
N GLN A 296 -9.26 -34.92 4.96
CA GLN A 296 -8.75 -36.19 4.45
C GLN A 296 -7.37 -36.50 5.03
N ALA A 297 -7.28 -37.59 5.82
CA ALA A 297 -6.04 -37.99 6.49
C ALA A 297 -4.87 -38.32 5.52
N ASP A 298 -5.15 -38.58 4.24
CA ASP A 298 -4.16 -38.77 3.18
C ASP A 298 -3.77 -37.46 2.46
N GLN A 299 -4.38 -36.32 2.80
CA GLN A 299 -4.19 -35.01 2.16
C GLN A 299 -3.84 -33.88 3.15
N THR A 300 -3.13 -34.20 4.24
CA THR A 300 -2.73 -33.24 5.29
C THR A 300 -2.02 -31.99 4.74
N ALA A 301 -1.24 -32.11 3.66
CA ALA A 301 -0.60 -30.96 2.99
C ALA A 301 -1.57 -29.90 2.45
N HIS A 302 -2.87 -30.20 2.36
CA HIS A 302 -3.94 -29.28 1.96
C HIS A 302 -4.83 -28.83 3.15
N CYS A 303 -4.58 -29.32 4.36
CA CYS A 303 -5.37 -29.03 5.57
C CYS A 303 -4.82 -27.85 6.38
N ASN A 304 -4.61 -26.72 5.71
CA ASN A 304 -3.96 -25.55 6.30
C ASN A 304 -4.99 -24.46 6.61
N GLN A 305 -4.88 -23.81 7.77
CA GLN A 305 -5.61 -22.58 8.07
C GLN A 305 -4.88 -21.38 7.44
N ILE A 306 -5.62 -20.40 6.93
CA ILE A 306 -5.06 -19.11 6.51
C ILE A 306 -5.50 -18.02 7.49
N LEU A 307 -4.55 -17.21 7.96
CA LEU A 307 -4.77 -16.07 8.84
C LEU A 307 -4.53 -14.76 8.07
N TYR A 308 -5.57 -13.99 7.83
CA TYR A 308 -5.52 -12.75 7.06
C TYR A 308 -5.05 -11.59 7.93
N VAL A 309 -4.15 -10.77 7.39
CA VAL A 309 -3.55 -9.64 8.11
C VAL A 309 -4.35 -8.36 7.83
N THR A 310 -4.77 -7.70 8.91
CA THR A 310 -5.65 -6.51 8.89
C THR A 310 -5.21 -5.48 9.93
N GLN A 311 -5.77 -4.27 9.85
CA GLN A 311 -5.64 -3.24 10.89
C GLN A 311 -6.98 -3.07 11.64
N PRO A 312 -6.97 -2.86 12.97
CA PRO A 312 -8.19 -2.71 13.76
C PRO A 312 -8.84 -1.33 13.55
N GLN A 313 -10.16 -1.29 13.41
CA GLN A 313 -10.96 -0.08 13.14
C GLN A 313 -10.83 1.05 14.20
N TYR A 314 -10.27 0.78 15.38
CA TYR A 314 -10.09 1.75 16.46
C TYR A 314 -8.97 2.78 16.22
N GLN A 315 -8.35 2.81 15.04
CA GLN A 315 -7.23 3.70 14.74
C GLN A 315 -7.73 5.03 14.13
N GLU A 316 -7.93 6.05 14.98
CA GLU A 316 -8.03 7.45 14.55
C GLU A 316 -6.68 7.96 14.01
N SER A 317 -6.22 7.40 12.89
CA SER A 317 -5.17 8.02 12.08
C SER A 317 -5.80 9.09 11.19
N PRO A 318 -5.21 10.30 11.06
CA PRO A 318 -5.71 11.33 10.14
C PRO A 318 -5.55 10.97 8.65
N ALA A 319 -5.06 9.77 8.33
CA ALA A 319 -4.89 9.21 6.99
C ALA A 319 -6.23 8.85 6.32
N THR A 320 -7.07 9.86 6.10
CA THR A 320 -8.18 9.79 5.14
C THR A 320 -7.65 9.47 3.75
N CYS A 321 -8.30 8.57 3.01
CA CYS A 321 -7.95 8.26 1.61
C CYS A 321 -8.28 9.46 0.70
N SER A 322 -7.42 10.47 0.71
CA SER A 322 -7.48 11.59 -0.24
C SER A 322 -7.23 11.08 -1.66
N SER A 323 -7.99 11.60 -2.63
CA SER A 323 -8.36 10.90 -3.87
C SER A 323 -7.26 10.75 -4.95
N SER A 324 -5.99 10.68 -4.56
CA SER A 324 -4.87 10.40 -5.48
C SER A 324 -3.56 9.93 -4.81
N LYS A 325 -3.53 9.65 -3.49
CA LYS A 325 -2.27 9.28 -2.80
C LYS A 325 -2.39 8.02 -1.93
N ILE A 326 -1.29 7.28 -1.89
CA ILE A 326 -1.11 6.02 -1.17
C ILE A 326 -1.35 6.25 0.33
N LEU A 327 -2.05 5.32 0.98
CA LEU A 327 -2.14 5.24 2.43
C LEU A 327 -0.71 5.09 2.99
N GLN A 328 -0.21 6.08 3.74
CA GLN A 328 1.04 5.93 4.48
C GLN A 328 0.83 4.87 5.57
N GLN A 329 1.12 3.61 5.24
CA GLN A 329 1.18 2.53 6.20
C GLN A 329 2.58 2.50 6.80
N ASP A 330 2.66 2.37 8.12
CA ASP A 330 3.95 2.40 8.81
C ASP A 330 4.86 1.20 8.50
N ILE A 331 4.29 0.14 7.92
CA ILE A 331 4.95 -1.14 7.70
C ILE A 331 4.73 -1.69 6.29
N ALA A 332 5.56 -2.66 5.92
CA ALA A 332 5.48 -3.43 4.69
C ALA A 332 5.75 -4.91 4.94
N PHE A 333 5.40 -5.75 3.97
CA PHE A 333 5.60 -7.20 4.05
C PHE A 333 6.56 -7.71 2.97
N ASN A 334 7.36 -8.72 3.31
CA ASN A 334 8.28 -9.34 2.36
C ASN A 334 7.50 -10.28 1.44
N SER A 335 7.51 -9.99 0.12
CA SER A 335 6.82 -10.72 -0.96
C SER A 335 5.33 -10.40 -1.17
N PHE A 336 4.94 -10.43 -2.45
CA PHE A 336 3.56 -10.40 -2.96
C PHE A 336 2.72 -11.60 -2.48
N GLN A 337 3.36 -12.66 -1.99
CA GLN A 337 2.74 -13.93 -1.63
C GLN A 337 2.05 -13.91 -0.25
N PHE A 338 2.02 -12.75 0.43
CA PHE A 338 1.50 -12.59 1.78
C PHE A 338 -0.04 -12.52 1.86
N CYS A 339 -0.71 -13.42 1.14
CA CYS A 339 -2.17 -13.55 1.00
C CYS A 339 -2.89 -14.04 2.28
N GLY A 340 -2.30 -13.78 3.45
CA GLY A 340 -2.57 -14.45 4.71
C GLY A 340 -1.48 -15.46 5.07
N ILE A 341 -1.24 -15.63 6.37
CA ILE A 341 -0.22 -16.52 6.92
C ILE A 341 -0.79 -17.93 6.96
N THR A 342 -0.07 -18.89 6.38
CA THR A 342 -0.51 -20.30 6.33
C THR A 342 -0.06 -21.05 7.57
N VAL A 343 -1.01 -21.49 8.39
CA VAL A 343 -0.78 -22.39 9.52
C VAL A 343 -1.04 -23.81 9.02
N PRO A 344 -0.01 -24.68 8.93
CA PRO A 344 -0.20 -26.05 8.44
C PRO A 344 -1.00 -26.90 9.43
N SER A 345 -1.57 -28.04 8.98
CA SER A 345 -2.00 -29.07 9.93
C SER A 345 -0.76 -29.64 10.64
N VAL A 346 -0.48 -29.12 11.83
CA VAL A 346 0.71 -29.47 12.63
C VAL A 346 0.77 -30.98 12.85
N TYR A 347 1.77 -31.62 12.23
CA TYR A 347 2.18 -32.98 12.52
C TYR A 347 3.08 -32.96 13.76
N ARG A 348 3.18 -34.08 14.47
CA ARG A 348 3.71 -34.16 15.85
C ARG A 348 5.19 -33.79 16.03
N ASP A 349 5.90 -33.50 14.94
CA ASP A 349 7.36 -33.28 14.87
C ASP A 349 7.73 -31.93 14.19
N SER A 350 6.77 -31.04 13.89
CA SER A 350 7.03 -29.71 13.30
C SER A 350 6.96 -28.58 14.34
N ASP A 351 7.82 -27.56 14.18
CA ASP A 351 7.87 -26.37 15.04
C ASP A 351 6.50 -25.65 15.11
N PRO A 352 5.94 -25.38 16.32
CA PRO A 352 4.68 -24.64 16.48
C PRO A 352 4.78 -23.15 16.16
N LYS A 353 5.98 -22.61 15.89
CA LYS A 353 6.19 -21.18 15.58
C LYS A 353 5.78 -20.83 14.15
N ILE A 354 4.78 -19.96 14.05
CA ILE A 354 4.35 -19.26 12.85
C ILE A 354 5.14 -17.96 12.75
N GLN A 355 5.94 -17.77 11.69
CA GLN A 355 6.85 -16.62 11.58
C GLN A 355 6.68 -15.85 10.26
N PHE A 356 6.77 -14.52 10.33
CA PHE A 356 6.80 -13.64 9.16
C PHE A 356 7.57 -12.35 9.43
N ASN A 357 8.11 -11.74 8.36
CA ASN A 357 8.87 -10.50 8.47
C ASN A 357 8.00 -9.27 8.16
N VAL A 358 8.19 -8.22 8.95
CA VAL A 358 7.56 -6.91 8.79
C VAL A 358 8.67 -5.85 8.68
N THR A 359 8.66 -5.06 7.62
CA THR A 359 9.64 -4.00 7.35
C THR A 359 9.09 -2.64 7.74
N GLY A 360 9.89 -1.75 8.33
CA GLY A 360 9.49 -0.36 8.57
C GLY A 360 9.39 0.42 7.24
N TYR A 361 8.25 1.05 6.98
CA TYR A 361 8.06 1.93 5.81
C TYR A 361 8.93 3.19 5.93
N ILE A 362 9.60 3.55 4.83
CA ILE A 362 10.42 4.76 4.73
C ILE A 362 9.51 5.86 4.19
N ASP A 363 9.17 6.84 5.03
CA ASP A 363 8.30 7.96 4.64
C ASP A 363 9.10 9.19 4.17
N GLY A 364 10.43 9.18 4.31
CA GLY A 364 11.31 10.26 3.92
C GLY A 364 11.31 11.43 4.90
N GLN A 365 10.83 11.28 6.14
CA GLN A 365 10.55 12.40 7.05
C GLN A 365 11.18 12.27 8.44
N TYR A 366 11.62 13.41 8.98
CA TYR A 366 12.20 13.53 10.32
C TYR A 366 11.10 13.52 11.39
N ASN A 367 10.52 12.35 11.62
CA ASN A 367 9.45 12.08 12.58
C ASN A 367 9.84 12.55 14.00
N LYS A 368 8.92 13.28 14.65
CA LYS A 368 9.21 14.24 15.73
C LYS A 368 9.36 13.60 17.12
N GLY A 369 10.11 12.51 17.22
CA GLY A 369 10.27 11.71 18.45
C GLY A 369 9.08 10.81 18.79
N ILE A 370 7.94 11.04 18.13
CA ILE A 370 6.82 10.11 18.04
C ILE A 370 7.27 8.94 17.15
N GLN A 371 7.48 7.76 17.73
CA GLN A 371 7.52 6.53 16.93
C GLN A 371 6.16 6.39 16.24
N ARG A 372 6.15 6.14 14.92
CA ARG A 372 4.90 5.85 14.21
C ARG A 372 4.42 4.47 14.66
N THR A 373 3.13 4.28 14.95
CA THR A 373 2.65 3.02 15.53
C THR A 373 1.42 2.49 14.81
N THR A 374 1.55 1.25 14.33
CA THR A 374 0.44 0.49 13.76
C THR A 374 0.07 -0.68 14.68
N ARG A 375 -1.17 -1.16 14.56
CA ARG A 375 -1.62 -2.41 15.18
C ARG A 375 -1.93 -3.43 14.09
N LEU A 376 -1.38 -4.63 14.23
CA LEU A 376 -1.57 -5.74 13.30
C LEU A 376 -2.51 -6.76 13.94
N ARG A 377 -3.64 -7.03 13.25
CA ARG A 377 -4.67 -8.00 13.62
C ARG A 377 -4.63 -9.20 12.68
N LEU A 378 -4.66 -10.40 13.23
CA LEU A 378 -4.87 -11.63 12.46
C LEU A 378 -6.32 -12.09 12.55
N LEU A 379 -6.95 -12.33 11.40
CA LEU A 379 -8.31 -12.86 11.28
C LEU A 379 -8.29 -14.24 10.63
N SER A 380 -8.96 -15.21 11.24
CA SER A 380 -9.38 -16.42 10.52
C SER A 380 -10.61 -16.13 9.65
N LEU A 381 -10.76 -16.89 8.56
CA LEU A 381 -12.01 -17.03 7.82
C LEU A 381 -12.42 -18.51 7.83
N GLU A 382 -13.74 -18.76 7.72
CA GLU A 382 -14.41 -20.07 7.66
C GLU A 382 -13.57 -21.18 7.02
N ASN A 383 -13.15 -22.17 7.80
CA ASN A 383 -12.21 -23.20 7.36
C ASN A 383 -12.95 -24.42 6.78
N LYS A 384 -13.18 -24.36 5.47
CA LYS A 384 -13.88 -25.41 4.70
C LYS A 384 -13.15 -26.75 4.61
N VAL A 385 -11.97 -26.86 5.23
CA VAL A 385 -11.19 -28.12 5.34
C VAL A 385 -11.29 -28.74 6.74
N ASP A 386 -11.59 -27.96 7.78
CA ASP A 386 -11.87 -28.49 9.12
C ASP A 386 -13.37 -28.79 9.30
N LEU A 387 -13.73 -30.08 9.30
CA LEU A 387 -15.10 -30.50 9.59
C LEU A 387 -15.54 -30.30 11.05
N SER A 388 -14.64 -29.90 11.94
CA SER A 388 -14.97 -29.73 13.35
C SER A 388 -15.60 -28.36 13.68
N GLY A 389 -15.39 -27.35 12.83
CA GLY A 389 -15.77 -25.96 13.09
C GLY A 389 -14.99 -25.27 14.22
N ALA A 390 -13.96 -25.93 14.78
CA ALA A 390 -13.14 -25.38 15.85
C ALA A 390 -12.37 -24.12 15.40
N TRP A 391 -11.99 -24.04 14.12
CA TRP A 391 -11.15 -22.98 13.56
C TRP A 391 -11.92 -21.85 12.84
N ASP A 392 -13.24 -21.96 12.71
CA ASP A 392 -14.07 -20.98 11.99
C ASP A 392 -14.08 -19.59 12.63
N ILE A 393 -13.94 -19.54 13.96
CA ILE A 393 -13.87 -18.29 14.74
C ILE A 393 -12.76 -18.43 15.78
N ILE A 394 -11.73 -17.59 15.68
CA ILE A 394 -10.61 -17.45 16.61
C ILE A 394 -10.26 -15.96 16.74
N THR A 395 -10.15 -15.47 17.98
CA THR A 395 -9.85 -14.07 18.26
C THR A 395 -8.38 -13.92 18.66
N ILE A 396 -7.52 -13.63 17.70
CA ILE A 396 -6.09 -13.44 17.92
C ILE A 396 -5.83 -12.01 18.43
N PRO A 397 -5.04 -11.80 19.51
CA PRO A 397 -4.73 -10.46 20.02
C PRO A 397 -4.03 -9.57 18.98
N ASP A 398 -4.39 -8.29 18.97
CA ASP A 398 -3.71 -7.26 18.18
C ASP A 398 -2.30 -7.03 18.73
N ILE A 399 -1.27 -7.19 17.89
CA ILE A 399 0.10 -6.79 18.24
C ILE A 399 0.34 -5.33 17.85
N LYS A 400 1.10 -4.60 18.67
CA LYS A 400 1.57 -3.25 18.35
C LYS A 400 2.94 -3.33 17.68
N ILE A 401 3.15 -2.55 16.62
CA ILE A 401 4.46 -2.39 15.98
C ILE A 401 4.82 -0.89 16.00
N SER A 402 5.89 -0.54 16.72
CA SER A 402 6.47 0.80 16.75
C SER A 402 7.59 0.92 15.70
N VAL A 403 7.47 1.92 14.83
CA VAL A 403 8.45 2.22 13.77
C VAL A 403 9.30 3.41 14.19
N THR A 404 10.62 3.23 14.12
CA THR A 404 11.61 4.20 14.59
C THR A 404 12.29 4.89 13.40
N ASP A 405 12.22 6.22 13.42
CA ASP A 405 12.87 7.12 12.47
C ASP A 405 14.35 6.79 12.25
N ALA A 406 14.69 6.46 11.01
CA ALA A 406 16.05 6.43 10.49
C ALA A 406 16.32 7.59 9.51
N ASP A 407 15.30 8.24 8.95
CA ASP A 407 15.46 9.33 7.98
C ASP A 407 16.27 10.53 8.51
N LYS A 408 16.40 10.72 9.84
CA LYS A 408 17.40 11.65 10.42
C LYS A 408 18.85 11.40 9.93
N LYS A 409 19.20 10.18 9.50
CA LYS A 409 20.50 9.83 8.88
C LYS A 409 20.68 10.47 7.49
N MET A 410 19.59 10.91 6.85
CA MET A 410 19.55 11.61 5.55
C MET A 410 19.60 13.13 5.66
N LYS A 411 19.80 13.71 6.87
CA LYS A 411 19.80 15.16 7.05
C LYS A 411 20.81 15.88 6.16
N ASN A 412 20.36 16.91 5.42
CA ASN A 412 21.11 17.69 4.45
C ASN A 412 21.68 16.89 3.26
N ARG A 413 21.29 15.62 3.06
CA ARG A 413 21.85 14.78 1.99
C ARG A 413 21.07 14.92 0.69
N LEU A 414 21.63 15.63 -0.29
CA LEU A 414 21.03 15.83 -1.61
C LEU A 414 22.12 15.94 -2.67
N CYS A 415 22.15 14.99 -3.62
CA CYS A 415 22.99 15.11 -4.80
C CYS A 415 22.37 16.13 -5.77
N LYS A 416 23.18 17.05 -6.30
CA LYS A 416 22.75 18.13 -7.19
C LYS A 416 23.63 18.17 -8.44
N VAL A 417 23.02 18.18 -9.62
CA VAL A 417 23.71 18.40 -10.91
C VAL A 417 22.94 19.47 -11.66
N TYR A 418 23.57 20.60 -11.98
CA TYR A 418 22.87 21.75 -12.58
C TYR A 418 23.80 22.60 -13.45
N ASN A 419 23.22 23.31 -14.43
CA ASN A 419 23.92 24.15 -15.40
C ASN A 419 24.98 23.41 -16.24
N ASP A 420 26.25 23.83 -16.19
CA ASP A 420 27.26 23.60 -17.23
C ASP A 420 28.24 22.38 -17.18
N PRO A 421 28.10 21.33 -16.34
CA PRO A 421 27.39 21.18 -15.06
C PRO A 421 28.29 21.32 -13.82
N HIS A 422 27.74 21.97 -12.80
CA HIS A 422 28.20 21.89 -11.42
C HIS A 422 27.58 20.66 -10.74
N PHE A 423 28.40 19.89 -10.02
CA PHE A 423 27.98 18.77 -9.20
C PHE A 423 28.14 19.12 -7.71
N VAL A 424 27.23 18.59 -6.89
CA VAL A 424 27.36 18.44 -5.45
C VAL A 424 26.98 17.00 -5.11
N THR A 425 27.87 16.27 -4.42
CA THR A 425 27.58 14.91 -3.96
C THR A 425 26.48 14.88 -2.89
N ALA A 426 25.94 13.70 -2.60
CA ALA A 426 24.97 13.49 -1.53
C ALA A 426 25.48 13.96 -0.16
N ASP A 427 26.77 13.80 0.15
CA ASP A 427 27.38 14.30 1.40
C ASP A 427 27.86 15.77 1.31
N GLY A 428 27.57 16.47 0.21
CA GLY A 428 27.73 17.93 0.11
C GLY A 428 29.08 18.41 -0.42
N LYS A 429 29.81 17.61 -1.21
CA LYS A 429 31.09 17.97 -1.83
C LYS A 429 30.86 18.54 -3.23
N ARG A 430 31.05 19.85 -3.39
CA ARG A 430 30.98 20.52 -4.70
C ARG A 430 32.20 20.15 -5.58
N TYR A 431 31.94 19.85 -6.85
CA TYR A 431 32.95 19.77 -7.91
C TYR A 431 32.32 20.02 -9.28
N ASP A 432 33.10 20.53 -10.23
CA ASP A 432 32.63 20.87 -11.59
C ASP A 432 33.36 19.97 -12.60
N TYR A 433 32.64 19.35 -13.55
CA TYR A 433 33.25 18.41 -14.48
C TYR A 433 32.58 18.48 -15.87
N TYR A 434 33.29 19.11 -16.81
CA TYR A 434 32.81 19.36 -18.17
C TYR A 434 32.96 18.14 -19.09
N GLY A 435 32.56 16.98 -18.59
CA GLY A 435 32.55 15.71 -19.32
C GLY A 435 31.49 15.69 -20.41
N VAL A 436 31.70 14.86 -21.42
CA VAL A 436 30.78 14.70 -22.56
C VAL A 436 30.71 13.22 -22.92
N GLY A 437 29.51 12.67 -22.81
CA GLY A 437 29.23 11.24 -22.83
C GLY A 437 28.00 10.90 -21.98
N GLU A 438 27.88 9.63 -21.62
CA GLU A 438 26.88 9.11 -20.69
C GLU A 438 27.60 8.63 -19.42
N TYR A 439 27.10 9.03 -18.24
CA TYR A 439 27.72 8.70 -16.95
C TYR A 439 26.67 8.25 -15.94
N ILE A 440 27.07 7.34 -15.04
CA ILE A 440 26.26 6.90 -13.91
C ILE A 440 26.26 8.01 -12.83
N LEU A 441 25.13 8.70 -12.65
CA LEU A 441 24.94 9.62 -11.53
C LEU A 441 24.82 8.87 -10.22
N TYR A 442 23.97 7.86 -10.22
CA TYR A 442 23.64 7.06 -9.04
C TYR A 442 23.41 5.62 -9.47
N LYS A 443 23.87 4.68 -8.64
CA LYS A 443 23.66 3.24 -8.76
C LYS A 443 23.54 2.66 -7.37
N ASN A 444 22.54 1.82 -7.16
CA ASN A 444 22.45 1.01 -5.95
C ASN A 444 23.13 -0.35 -6.20
N THR A 445 23.91 -0.83 -5.24
CA THR A 445 24.65 -2.10 -5.32
C THR A 445 23.87 -3.29 -4.74
N LYS A 446 22.84 -3.02 -3.93
CA LYS A 446 21.96 -4.03 -3.29
C LYS A 446 20.69 -4.30 -4.10
N TYR A 447 20.20 -3.29 -4.81
CA TYR A 447 18.97 -3.32 -5.61
C TYR A 447 19.24 -2.91 -7.07
N PRO A 448 18.49 -3.40 -8.07
CA PRO A 448 18.76 -3.18 -9.50
C PRO A 448 18.33 -1.79 -9.99
N TYR A 449 18.83 -0.73 -9.36
CA TYR A 449 18.45 0.67 -9.62
C TYR A 449 19.65 1.49 -10.09
N GLN A 450 19.48 2.22 -11.20
CA GLN A 450 20.54 3.03 -11.80
C GLN A 450 19.96 4.29 -12.43
N VAL A 451 20.68 5.41 -12.33
CA VAL A 451 20.36 6.71 -12.93
C VAL A 451 21.57 7.18 -13.72
N ASN A 452 21.40 7.28 -15.04
CA ASN A 452 22.41 7.81 -15.95
C ASN A 452 22.02 9.22 -16.40
N ALA A 453 23.01 10.09 -16.55
CA ALA A 453 22.86 11.40 -17.17
C ALA A 453 23.69 11.52 -18.44
N LEU A 454 23.16 12.32 -19.36
CA LEU A 454 23.72 12.55 -20.69
C LEU A 454 24.25 13.98 -20.79
N PHE A 455 25.49 14.15 -21.24
CA PHE A 455 26.14 15.47 -21.33
C PHE A 455 26.72 15.67 -22.73
N THR A 456 26.49 16.85 -23.32
CA THR A 456 27.05 17.24 -24.63
C THR A 456 27.68 18.62 -24.57
N LYS A 457 28.63 18.93 -25.47
CA LYS A 457 29.26 20.26 -25.52
C LYS A 457 28.23 21.37 -25.77
N CYS A 458 28.38 22.47 -25.04
CA CYS A 458 27.39 23.53 -24.88
C CYS A 458 28.14 24.86 -24.64
N GLY A 459 28.25 25.72 -25.66
CA GLY A 459 29.05 26.94 -25.55
C GLY A 459 30.51 26.66 -25.17
N GLY A 460 30.99 27.32 -24.10
CA GLY A 460 32.33 27.11 -23.53
C GLY A 460 32.47 25.88 -22.62
N ALA A 461 31.40 25.13 -22.37
CA ALA A 461 31.36 24.03 -21.40
C ALA A 461 30.57 22.82 -21.95
N SER A 462 29.94 22.05 -21.07
CA SER A 462 28.97 20.99 -21.41
C SER A 462 27.58 21.37 -20.89
N CYS A 463 26.53 20.67 -21.27
CA CYS A 463 25.22 20.81 -20.63
C CYS A 463 24.52 19.46 -20.55
N ASN A 464 23.69 19.28 -19.53
CA ASN A 464 22.85 18.10 -19.39
C ASN A 464 21.80 18.06 -20.51
N CYS A 465 21.70 16.94 -21.23
CA CYS A 465 20.79 16.74 -22.36
C CYS A 465 19.94 15.46 -22.27
N GLY A 466 19.99 14.75 -21.14
CA GLY A 466 19.09 13.64 -20.86
C GLY A 466 19.27 13.04 -19.47
N VAL A 467 18.21 12.37 -19.01
CA VAL A 467 18.16 11.56 -17.79
C VAL A 467 17.56 10.20 -18.16
N ALA A 468 18.17 9.11 -17.70
CA ALA A 468 17.63 7.77 -17.84
C ALA A 468 17.64 7.05 -16.48
N ILE A 469 16.51 6.48 -16.09
CA ILE A 469 16.27 5.86 -14.79
C ILE A 469 15.82 4.42 -15.03
N GLN A 470 16.56 3.45 -14.50
CA GLN A 470 16.21 2.03 -14.53
C GLN A 470 15.78 1.57 -13.14
N ALA A 471 14.68 0.81 -13.08
CA ALA A 471 14.29 0.05 -11.90
C ALA A 471 13.95 -1.40 -12.28
N GLY A 472 14.93 -2.29 -12.13
CA GLY A 472 14.83 -3.70 -12.54
C GLY A 472 14.60 -3.85 -14.04
N GLN A 473 13.36 -4.13 -14.43
CA GLN A 473 12.96 -4.24 -15.83
C GLN A 473 12.40 -2.93 -16.41
N SER A 474 11.90 -2.02 -15.57
CA SER A 474 11.33 -0.75 -16.01
C SER A 474 12.39 0.29 -16.32
N LEU A 475 12.11 1.11 -17.33
CA LEU A 475 13.00 2.16 -17.82
C LEU A 475 12.20 3.44 -18.11
N PHE A 476 12.68 4.57 -17.58
CA PHE A 476 12.17 5.90 -17.91
C PHE A 476 13.31 6.76 -18.48
N VAL A 477 13.13 7.34 -19.67
CA VAL A 477 14.15 8.15 -20.35
C VAL A 477 13.57 9.48 -20.80
N VAL A 478 14.29 10.56 -20.52
CA VAL A 478 14.04 11.89 -21.11
C VAL A 478 15.31 12.35 -21.84
N ARG A 479 15.17 12.80 -23.09
CA ARG A 479 16.29 13.25 -23.95
C ARG A 479 15.92 14.51 -24.73
N THR A 480 16.82 15.49 -24.76
CA THR A 480 16.60 16.80 -25.41
C THR A 480 17.48 17.06 -26.64
N THR A 481 18.47 16.21 -26.96
CA THR A 481 19.35 16.37 -28.14
C THR A 481 19.31 15.19 -29.10
N GLU A 482 19.54 15.48 -30.39
CA GLU A 482 19.58 14.46 -31.46
C GLU A 482 20.70 13.42 -31.28
N GLY A 483 21.82 13.84 -30.68
CA GLY A 483 22.99 13.01 -30.35
C GLY A 483 23.92 13.71 -29.33
N ILE A 484 25.22 13.37 -29.38
CA ILE A 484 26.28 13.93 -28.50
C ILE A 484 27.51 14.28 -29.36
N SER A 485 28.18 15.39 -29.04
CA SER A 485 29.49 15.75 -29.61
C SER A 485 30.41 16.41 -28.59
N LYS A 486 31.70 16.03 -28.61
CA LYS A 486 32.78 16.63 -27.80
C LYS A 486 33.33 17.92 -28.41
N THR A 487 33.17 18.14 -29.71
CA THR A 487 33.85 19.22 -30.45
C THR A 487 32.91 20.38 -30.79
N LYS A 488 31.65 20.08 -31.12
CA LYS A 488 30.63 21.00 -31.62
C LYS A 488 29.41 21.02 -30.69
N SER A 489 28.69 22.13 -30.61
CA SER A 489 27.38 22.14 -29.94
C SER A 489 26.34 21.40 -30.79
N VAL A 490 25.66 20.43 -30.19
CA VAL A 490 24.66 19.59 -30.87
C VAL A 490 23.32 20.30 -30.97
N ARG A 491 22.54 19.99 -32.01
CA ARG A 491 21.17 20.46 -32.15
C ARG A 491 20.26 19.80 -31.10
N GLY A 492 19.56 20.63 -30.34
CA GLY A 492 18.42 20.20 -29.53
C GLY A 492 17.27 19.75 -30.41
N LEU A 493 16.55 18.70 -30.00
CA LEU A 493 15.38 18.18 -30.70
C LEU A 493 14.30 19.27 -30.86
N SER A 494 13.43 19.14 -31.86
CA SER A 494 12.28 20.04 -32.02
C SER A 494 11.31 19.95 -30.82
N THR A 495 11.26 18.78 -30.18
CA THR A 495 10.49 18.44 -28.98
C THR A 495 11.27 17.37 -28.18
N PRO A 496 11.36 17.45 -26.84
CA PRO A 496 12.00 16.42 -26.04
C PRO A 496 11.35 15.05 -26.19
N ILE A 497 12.17 14.01 -26.28
CA ILE A 497 11.74 12.61 -26.19
C ILE A 497 11.50 12.27 -24.72
N VAL A 498 10.36 11.64 -24.43
CA VAL A 498 9.99 11.11 -23.11
C VAL A 498 9.48 9.68 -23.34
N ASP A 499 10.26 8.68 -22.92
CA ASP A 499 9.98 7.25 -23.13
C ASP A 499 9.74 6.58 -21.77
N LYS A 500 8.54 6.03 -21.57
CA LYS A 500 8.03 5.48 -20.30
C LYS A 500 7.76 3.97 -20.46
N ARG A 501 8.78 3.13 -20.28
CA ARG A 501 8.71 1.65 -20.42
C ARG A 501 8.51 1.00 -19.05
N ILE A 502 7.27 0.97 -18.57
CA ILE A 502 6.94 0.46 -17.24
C ILE A 502 6.46 -0.99 -17.33
N CYS A 503 7.13 -1.89 -16.62
CA CYS A 503 6.83 -3.33 -16.57
C CYS A 503 5.95 -3.74 -15.39
N ASP A 504 5.93 -2.94 -14.33
CA ASP A 504 5.27 -3.19 -13.04
C ASP A 504 4.91 -1.81 -12.45
N ASP A 505 3.66 -1.60 -12.04
CA ASP A 505 3.19 -0.31 -11.51
C ASP A 505 3.84 0.06 -10.16
N LYS A 506 4.54 -0.89 -9.54
CA LYS A 506 5.31 -0.72 -8.29
C LYS A 506 6.81 -0.50 -8.51
N SER A 507 7.28 -0.54 -9.76
CA SER A 507 8.71 -0.43 -10.09
C SER A 507 9.29 0.99 -9.99
N MET A 508 8.50 2.02 -10.25
CA MET A 508 8.82 3.42 -10.01
C MET A 508 7.54 4.27 -10.10
N VAL A 509 7.41 5.28 -9.25
CA VAL A 509 6.34 6.28 -9.35
C VAL A 509 6.89 7.48 -10.13
N ILE A 510 6.16 7.97 -11.14
CA ILE A 510 6.55 9.12 -11.97
C ILE A 510 5.46 10.18 -11.87
N GLU A 511 5.69 11.24 -11.09
CA GLU A 511 4.85 12.45 -11.09
C GLU A 511 5.44 13.47 -12.11
N GLU A 512 4.60 14.10 -12.93
CA GLU A 512 5.02 15.20 -13.84
C GLU A 512 4.19 16.45 -13.56
N ASN A 513 4.87 17.56 -13.30
CA ASN A 513 4.24 18.88 -13.33
C ASN A 513 4.43 19.49 -14.72
N THR A 514 3.35 19.50 -15.50
CA THR A 514 3.36 19.96 -16.89
C THR A 514 3.44 21.49 -17.06
N VAL A 515 3.35 22.25 -15.96
CA VAL A 515 3.48 23.72 -15.96
C VAL A 515 4.92 24.14 -15.68
N SER A 516 5.56 23.59 -14.65
CA SER A 516 6.98 23.82 -14.32
C SER A 516 7.96 22.96 -15.12
N LYS A 517 7.44 21.98 -15.89
CA LYS A 517 8.22 21.00 -16.67
C LYS A 517 9.21 20.23 -15.80
N THR A 518 8.73 19.75 -14.66
CA THR A 518 9.50 18.95 -13.71
C THR A 518 8.95 17.52 -13.64
N PHE A 519 9.85 16.55 -13.62
CA PHE A 519 9.55 15.18 -13.24
C PHE A 519 10.09 14.91 -11.83
N ASP A 520 9.29 14.26 -11.00
CA ASP A 520 9.67 13.72 -9.71
C ASP A 520 9.46 12.20 -9.76
N VAL A 521 10.54 11.42 -9.63
CA VAL A 521 10.54 9.97 -9.86
C VAL A 521 11.02 9.22 -8.62
N THR A 522 10.11 8.50 -7.96
CA THR A 522 10.41 7.77 -6.72
C THR A 522 10.67 6.29 -7.02
N LEU A 523 11.87 5.81 -6.65
CA LEU A 523 12.27 4.41 -6.74
C LEU A 523 11.66 3.58 -5.57
N PRO A 524 11.57 2.24 -5.65
CA PRO A 524 10.88 1.40 -4.66
C PRO A 524 11.49 1.38 -3.25
N ILE A 525 12.60 2.08 -3.03
CA ILE A 525 13.27 2.27 -1.73
C ILE A 525 13.10 3.68 -1.16
N GLY A 526 12.31 4.54 -1.80
CA GLY A 526 12.06 5.94 -1.40
C GLY A 526 13.00 6.97 -2.04
N THR A 527 14.14 6.53 -2.57
CA THR A 527 15.10 7.37 -3.30
C THR A 527 14.41 8.07 -4.47
N THR A 528 14.45 9.41 -4.49
CA THR A 528 13.70 10.23 -5.45
C THR A 528 14.64 10.98 -6.39
N VAL A 529 14.35 10.97 -7.68
CA VAL A 529 15.08 11.69 -8.73
C VAL A 529 14.19 12.80 -9.28
N SER A 530 14.59 14.04 -9.06
CA SER A 530 13.84 15.25 -9.43
C SER A 530 14.59 16.03 -10.50
N PHE A 531 13.99 16.30 -11.66
CA PHE A 531 14.66 17.02 -12.74
C PHE A 531 13.74 17.93 -13.55
N LYS A 532 14.28 19.06 -14.04
CA LYS A 532 13.56 20.07 -14.84
C LYS A 532 14.06 20.05 -16.28
N TYR A 533 13.14 20.04 -17.26
CA TYR A 533 13.48 19.88 -18.67
C TYR A 533 12.93 20.99 -19.57
N THR A 534 13.74 21.40 -20.53
CA THR A 534 13.41 22.42 -21.54
C THR A 534 13.41 21.80 -22.94
N GLU A 535 13.20 22.62 -23.97
CA GLU A 535 13.28 22.20 -25.37
C GLU A 535 14.67 21.66 -25.76
N LYS A 536 15.73 22.06 -25.05
CA LYS A 536 17.13 21.81 -25.46
C LYS A 536 17.99 21.16 -24.39
N LEU A 537 17.75 21.45 -23.11
CA LEU A 537 18.57 21.06 -21.97
C LEU A 537 17.73 20.51 -20.80
N ILE A 538 18.33 19.65 -19.99
CA ILE A 538 17.90 19.40 -18.60
C ILE A 538 18.61 20.45 -17.73
N THR A 539 17.88 21.27 -16.97
CA THR A 539 18.49 22.40 -16.26
C THR A 539 19.08 21.99 -14.91
N TYR A 540 18.37 21.15 -14.16
CA TYR A 540 18.91 20.44 -13.00
C TYR A 540 18.46 18.97 -12.97
N ILE A 541 19.27 18.13 -12.31
CA ILE A 541 18.99 16.75 -11.93
C ILE A 541 19.41 16.60 -10.45
N HIS A 542 18.45 16.35 -9.58
CA HIS A 542 18.66 16.14 -8.15
C HIS A 542 18.36 14.69 -7.79
N VAL A 543 19.19 14.06 -6.96
CA VAL A 543 18.94 12.73 -6.40
C VAL A 543 18.87 12.87 -4.88
N LYS A 544 17.66 12.64 -4.33
CA LYS A 544 17.33 12.68 -2.91
C LYS A 544 17.41 11.25 -2.35
N PRO A 545 18.52 10.86 -1.67
CA PRO A 545 18.71 9.50 -1.17
C PRO A 545 17.74 9.13 -0.04
N SER A 546 17.58 7.82 0.13
CA SER A 546 16.82 7.15 1.19
C SER A 546 17.73 6.49 2.22
N VAL A 547 17.18 6.06 3.36
CA VAL A 547 17.92 5.28 4.36
C VAL A 547 18.47 3.94 3.85
N LEU A 548 17.93 3.41 2.75
CA LEU A 548 18.43 2.18 2.11
C LEU A 548 19.62 2.40 1.16
N ASP A 549 19.93 3.65 0.81
CA ASP A 549 21.13 4.01 0.06
C ASP A 549 22.40 4.00 0.91
N LEU A 550 22.25 3.98 2.25
CA LEU A 550 23.36 3.86 3.19
C LEU A 550 24.23 2.65 2.86
N GLU A 551 25.51 2.92 2.61
CA GLU A 551 26.57 1.97 2.28
C GLU A 551 26.32 1.14 1.00
N SER A 552 25.27 1.47 0.23
CA SER A 552 24.88 0.75 -0.99
C SER A 552 24.81 1.62 -2.25
N ALA A 553 24.72 2.95 -2.12
CA ALA A 553 24.68 3.89 -3.25
C ALA A 553 26.06 4.47 -3.62
N GLU A 554 26.34 4.51 -4.92
CA GLU A 554 27.58 5.00 -5.54
C GLU A 554 27.32 5.70 -6.90
N GLY A 555 28.30 6.42 -7.44
CA GLY A 555 28.22 7.12 -8.73
C GLY A 555 28.83 8.53 -8.69
N LEU A 556 28.56 9.38 -9.68
CA LEU A 556 28.93 10.80 -9.65
C LEU A 556 28.29 11.59 -8.49
N CYS A 557 27.18 11.10 -7.93
CA CYS A 557 26.56 11.59 -6.71
C CYS A 557 27.35 11.27 -5.42
N GLY A 558 28.46 10.54 -5.52
CA GLY A 558 29.29 10.14 -4.38
C GLY A 558 28.90 8.81 -3.75
N TYR A 559 29.69 8.35 -2.78
CA TYR A 559 29.42 7.15 -2.00
C TYR A 559 28.74 7.50 -0.68
N ILE A 560 27.51 7.02 -0.46
CA ILE A 560 26.67 7.44 0.66
C ILE A 560 26.99 6.61 1.91
N SER A 561 27.98 7.03 2.69
CA SER A 561 28.43 6.28 3.87
C SER A 561 27.41 6.33 5.04
N SER A 562 27.59 5.49 6.06
CA SER A 562 26.84 5.59 7.33
C SER A 562 27.16 6.85 8.16
N GLN A 563 28.21 7.60 7.80
CA GLN A 563 28.61 8.84 8.47
C GLN A 563 28.15 10.05 7.66
N ASN A 564 27.15 10.78 8.17
CA ASN A 564 26.57 11.92 7.46
C ASN A 564 27.56 13.11 7.36
N GLY A 565 27.64 13.72 6.18
CA GLY A 565 28.52 14.85 5.85
C GLY A 565 29.96 14.44 5.54
N LYS A 566 30.23 13.16 5.26
CA LYS A 566 31.57 12.62 5.05
C LYS A 566 32.03 12.80 3.60
N LYS A 567 32.87 13.83 3.37
CA LYS A 567 33.29 14.27 2.02
C LYS A 567 34.61 13.66 1.54
N ASP A 568 35.31 12.85 2.34
CA ASP A 568 36.59 12.25 1.96
C ASP A 568 36.46 11.00 1.08
N ASP A 569 35.51 10.10 1.37
CA ASP A 569 35.23 8.89 0.57
C ASP A 569 34.22 9.08 -0.56
N ASP A 570 33.54 10.24 -0.61
CA ASP A 570 32.70 10.70 -1.74
C ASP A 570 33.29 10.41 -3.13
N PHE A 571 34.61 10.51 -3.30
CA PHE A 571 35.29 10.25 -4.58
C PHE A 571 35.70 8.78 -4.77
N ARG A 572 34.91 7.84 -4.24
CA ARG A 572 35.03 6.40 -4.50
C ARG A 572 34.75 6.12 -5.98
N LYS A 573 35.73 5.54 -6.66
CA LYS A 573 35.63 5.14 -8.07
C LYS A 573 34.96 3.78 -8.20
N ARG A 574 34.53 3.44 -9.42
CA ARG A 574 33.98 2.13 -9.82
C ARG A 574 34.85 0.91 -9.43
N ASN A 575 36.15 1.09 -9.21
CA ASN A 575 37.06 0.04 -8.71
C ASN A 575 37.25 0.08 -7.18
N GLU A 576 36.30 0.69 -6.46
CA GLU A 576 36.28 0.96 -5.02
C GLU A 576 37.39 1.85 -4.45
N THR A 577 38.38 2.26 -5.25
CA THR A 577 39.47 3.15 -4.78
C THR A 577 39.02 4.62 -4.74
N VAL A 578 39.39 5.35 -3.69
CA VAL A 578 39.05 6.77 -3.54
C VAL A 578 40.07 7.66 -4.28
N ALA A 579 39.60 8.53 -5.17
CA ALA A 579 40.44 9.53 -5.84
C ALA A 579 40.67 10.75 -4.94
N THR A 580 41.87 10.85 -4.37
CA THR A 580 42.18 11.85 -3.33
C THR A 580 42.40 13.28 -3.83
N THR A 581 42.72 13.47 -5.11
CA THR A 581 43.08 14.80 -5.68
C THR A 581 42.47 15.11 -7.04
N SER A 582 42.14 14.12 -7.86
CA SER A 582 41.70 14.33 -9.25
C SER A 582 40.20 14.12 -9.42
N LYS A 583 39.43 15.22 -9.48
CA LYS A 583 37.99 15.19 -9.83
C LYS A 583 37.72 14.57 -11.21
N SER A 584 38.69 14.63 -12.13
CA SER A 584 38.59 14.04 -13.47
C SER A 584 38.80 12.51 -13.47
N ASP A 585 39.70 11.98 -12.63
CA ASP A 585 39.89 10.53 -12.43
C ASP A 585 38.67 9.90 -11.75
N PHE A 586 38.09 10.58 -10.76
CA PHE A 586 36.80 10.20 -10.18
C PHE A 586 35.71 10.11 -11.25
N ALA A 587 35.45 11.22 -11.95
CA ALA A 587 34.31 11.30 -12.85
C ALA A 587 34.44 10.41 -14.10
N LYS A 588 35.66 10.29 -14.68
CA LYS A 588 35.92 9.35 -15.78
C LYS A 588 35.70 7.88 -15.40
N SER A 589 35.80 7.52 -14.11
CA SER A 589 35.54 6.13 -13.69
C SER A 589 34.06 5.72 -13.77
N TRP A 590 33.15 6.69 -13.84
CA TRP A 590 31.69 6.52 -13.93
C TRP A 590 31.12 6.72 -15.34
N ASP A 591 31.98 6.92 -16.34
CA ASP A 591 31.64 6.82 -17.77
C ASP A 591 31.11 5.38 -18.07
N VAL A 592 30.16 5.27 -18.99
CA VAL A 592 29.65 3.96 -19.49
C VAL A 592 30.16 3.61 -20.88
N THR A 593 30.98 4.45 -21.50
CA THR A 593 31.59 4.21 -22.82
C THR A 593 32.38 2.90 -22.81
N GLY A 594 31.91 1.91 -23.58
CA GLY A 594 32.52 0.57 -23.65
C GLY A 594 32.06 -0.40 -22.55
N THR A 595 31.11 -0.03 -21.69
CA THR A 595 30.38 -0.96 -20.80
C THR A 595 28.99 -1.26 -21.36
N ASN A 596 28.32 -2.27 -20.80
CA ASN A 596 26.94 -2.60 -21.18
C ASN A 596 25.89 -1.75 -20.42
N GLU A 597 26.29 -0.85 -19.51
CA GLU A 597 25.41 -0.15 -18.55
C GLU A 597 24.76 1.13 -19.11
N SER A 598 24.84 1.36 -20.43
CA SER A 598 24.12 2.45 -21.09
C SER A 598 22.60 2.24 -20.99
N LEU A 599 21.87 3.31 -20.72
CA LEU A 599 20.40 3.34 -20.61
C LEU A 599 19.74 4.12 -21.77
N PHE A 600 20.50 4.84 -22.59
CA PHE A 600 20.00 5.53 -23.80
C PHE A 600 20.09 4.69 -25.09
N GLN A 601 20.59 3.46 -25.00
CA GLN A 601 20.54 2.46 -26.08
C GLN A 601 19.13 1.91 -26.31
N GLU A 602 18.86 1.32 -27.48
CA GLU A 602 17.52 0.86 -27.87
C GLU A 602 16.94 -0.21 -26.93
N ASN A 603 17.77 -1.16 -26.50
CA ASN A 603 17.42 -2.26 -25.60
C ASN A 603 18.50 -2.41 -24.52
N PRO A 604 18.43 -1.63 -23.41
CA PRO A 604 19.39 -1.73 -22.31
C PRO A 604 19.27 -3.08 -21.57
N PRO A 605 20.31 -3.50 -20.82
CA PRO A 605 20.32 -4.79 -20.14
C PRO A 605 19.20 -4.86 -19.09
N ILE A 606 18.33 -5.87 -19.23
CA ILE A 606 17.26 -6.13 -18.26
C ILE A 606 17.90 -6.71 -16.98
N LEU A 607 17.83 -5.98 -15.87
CA LEU A 607 18.30 -6.45 -14.58
C LEU A 607 17.24 -7.36 -13.93
N SER A 608 17.25 -8.63 -14.31
CA SER A 608 16.35 -9.66 -13.77
C SER A 608 16.68 -9.99 -12.31
N TYR A 609 16.00 -9.33 -11.38
CA TYR A 609 16.07 -9.59 -9.95
C TYR A 609 14.89 -10.49 -9.51
N GLN A 610 15.11 -11.36 -8.51
CA GLN A 610 14.00 -12.10 -7.89
C GLN A 610 13.31 -11.20 -6.87
N ASN A 611 12.00 -10.98 -7.01
CA ASN A 611 11.24 -9.98 -6.27
C ASN A 611 11.18 -10.21 -4.74
N ASN A 612 12.23 -9.78 -4.04
CA ASN A 612 12.18 -9.35 -2.64
C ASN A 612 11.78 -7.86 -2.53
N LEU A 613 10.90 -7.40 -3.42
CA LEU A 613 10.28 -6.08 -3.31
C LEU A 613 9.28 -6.11 -2.16
N HIS A 614 9.38 -5.15 -1.24
CA HIS A 614 8.43 -5.02 -0.15
C HIS A 614 7.05 -4.67 -0.71
N SER A 615 6.03 -5.39 -0.27
CA SER A 615 4.64 -5.08 -0.58
C SER A 615 4.06 -4.17 0.49
N TYR A 616 3.90 -2.90 0.13
CA TYR A 616 3.16 -1.88 0.88
C TYR A 616 1.67 -1.97 0.50
N CYS A 617 0.73 -1.91 1.45
CA CYS A 617 -0.69 -2.02 1.15
C CYS A 617 -1.34 -0.64 0.90
N THR A 618 -2.39 -0.60 0.07
CA THR A 618 -3.03 0.64 -0.41
C THR A 618 -4.48 0.76 0.08
N CYS A 619 -5.11 1.93 -0.11
CA CYS A 619 -6.58 2.04 -0.02
C CYS A 619 -7.23 1.07 -1.04
N ALA A 620 -8.35 0.47 -0.68
CA ALA A 620 -9.24 -0.19 -1.63
C ALA A 620 -10.24 0.85 -2.18
N ASN A 621 -10.48 0.85 -3.49
CA ASN A 621 -11.52 1.67 -4.12
C ASN A 621 -12.88 0.95 -4.06
N GLU A 622 -13.98 1.72 -4.08
CA GLU A 622 -15.36 1.20 -4.01
C GLU A 622 -15.83 0.55 -5.34
N ALA A 623 -15.14 -0.51 -5.81
CA ALA A 623 -15.34 -1.09 -7.16
C ALA A 623 -15.93 -2.52 -7.22
N GLY A 624 -16.27 -3.13 -6.07
CA GLY A 624 -17.32 -4.15 -5.97
C GLY A 624 -16.93 -5.63 -6.01
N THR A 625 -17.45 -6.38 -5.03
CA THR A 625 -17.55 -7.85 -5.07
C THR A 625 -18.98 -8.30 -4.77
N GLN A 626 -19.47 -9.32 -5.48
CA GLN A 626 -20.78 -9.94 -5.17
C GLN A 626 -20.60 -10.95 -4.02
N GLY A 627 -20.55 -10.46 -2.78
CA GLY A 627 -20.01 -11.24 -1.65
C GLY A 627 -20.68 -11.09 -0.27
N GLY A 628 -21.92 -10.58 -0.18
CA GLY A 628 -22.77 -10.66 1.02
C GLY A 628 -22.41 -9.79 2.24
N LEU A 629 -21.15 -9.43 2.44
CA LEU A 629 -20.70 -8.54 3.53
C LEU A 629 -20.87 -7.06 3.14
N LYS A 630 -21.78 -6.37 3.83
CA LYS A 630 -21.95 -4.92 3.77
C LYS A 630 -21.42 -4.29 5.07
N ASP A 631 -20.12 -4.11 5.14
CA ASP A 631 -19.50 -3.42 6.28
C ASP A 631 -18.57 -2.31 5.77
N HIS A 632 -19.02 -1.07 5.89
CA HIS A 632 -18.52 0.06 5.10
C HIS A 632 -17.19 0.66 5.60
N ASN A 633 -16.56 0.06 6.62
CA ASN A 633 -15.30 0.52 7.21
C ASN A 633 -14.25 -0.61 7.37
N VAL A 634 -14.27 -1.64 6.51
CA VAL A 634 -13.26 -2.71 6.52
C VAL A 634 -12.13 -2.38 5.54
N LEU A 635 -10.93 -2.17 6.07
CA LEU A 635 -9.73 -1.86 5.27
C LEU A 635 -9.23 -3.12 4.57
N HIS A 636 -9.72 -3.35 3.35
CA HIS A 636 -9.30 -4.47 2.52
C HIS A 636 -7.85 -4.31 2.03
N CYS A 637 -6.91 -4.87 2.80
CA CYS A 637 -5.66 -5.39 2.24
C CYS A 637 -6.01 -6.57 1.31
N ASN A 638 -6.49 -6.26 0.09
CA ASN A 638 -6.97 -7.25 -0.87
C ASN A 638 -5.79 -8.01 -1.49
N LEU A 639 -5.30 -8.98 -0.73
CA LEU A 639 -4.28 -9.96 -1.12
C LEU A 639 -4.92 -11.32 -1.44
N SER A 640 -6.24 -11.45 -1.27
CA SER A 640 -7.07 -12.58 -1.74
C SER A 640 -7.40 -12.49 -3.23
N GLN A 641 -7.13 -11.34 -3.85
CA GLN A 641 -6.95 -11.16 -5.28
C GLN A 641 -5.54 -10.60 -5.51
N PRO A 642 -4.94 -10.73 -6.71
CA PRO A 642 -3.97 -9.71 -7.12
C PRO A 642 -4.67 -8.36 -7.05
N MET A 643 -3.95 -7.28 -6.71
CA MET A 643 -4.54 -5.94 -6.74
C MET A 643 -5.30 -5.73 -8.06
N GLU A 644 -6.60 -5.47 -7.98
CA GLU A 644 -7.14 -4.47 -8.89
C GLU A 644 -6.27 -3.24 -8.68
N ALA A 645 -5.52 -2.88 -9.73
CA ALA A 645 -4.65 -1.71 -9.70
C ALA A 645 -5.45 -0.47 -9.30
N CYS A 646 -4.78 0.64 -9.00
CA CYS A 646 -5.42 1.93 -8.70
C CYS A 646 -6.07 2.56 -9.97
N TYR A 647 -6.97 1.82 -10.61
CA TYR A 647 -7.51 2.01 -11.94
C TYR A 647 -8.75 2.93 -11.93
N ASP A 648 -8.65 4.05 -11.20
CA ASP A 648 -9.31 5.28 -11.64
C ASP A 648 -8.45 6.54 -11.42
N VAL A 649 -7.12 6.38 -11.48
CA VAL A 649 -6.30 7.42 -12.13
C VAL A 649 -6.26 7.08 -13.61
N LYS A 650 -6.93 7.88 -14.44
CA LYS A 650 -6.88 7.77 -15.92
C LYS A 650 -5.57 8.33 -16.47
N THR A 651 -4.46 7.70 -16.11
CA THR A 651 -3.14 7.92 -16.71
C THR A 651 -2.85 6.81 -17.72
N ASP A 652 -2.60 7.23 -18.95
CA ASP A 652 -2.38 6.42 -20.17
C ASP A 652 -1.10 5.52 -20.17
N LEU A 653 -0.68 5.02 -19.01
CA LEU A 653 0.47 4.13 -18.87
C LEU A 653 0.08 2.68 -19.23
N SER A 654 0.16 2.35 -20.51
CA SER A 654 0.09 0.96 -20.96
C SER A 654 1.33 0.19 -20.50
N LEU A 655 1.16 -0.85 -19.68
CA LEU A 655 2.21 -1.81 -19.33
C LEU A 655 2.83 -2.42 -20.59
N ASP A 656 4.15 -2.49 -20.64
CA ASP A 656 4.88 -2.82 -21.88
C ASP A 656 4.92 -4.34 -22.13
N SER A 657 4.39 -4.78 -23.28
CA SER A 657 4.41 -6.20 -23.69
C SER A 657 5.82 -6.81 -23.84
N ARG A 658 6.87 -5.98 -23.90
CA ARG A 658 8.28 -6.43 -23.90
C ARG A 658 8.69 -7.13 -22.59
N CYS A 659 8.00 -6.86 -21.49
CA CYS A 659 8.36 -7.37 -20.16
C CYS A 659 8.05 -8.86 -19.92
N SER A 660 7.48 -9.57 -20.91
CA SER A 660 6.97 -10.95 -20.75
C SER A 660 7.90 -12.08 -21.20
N ASN A 661 9.19 -11.87 -21.44
CA ASN A 661 10.09 -12.87 -22.05
C ASN A 661 11.49 -13.03 -21.40
N GLY A 662 11.54 -13.35 -20.10
CA GLY A 662 12.80 -13.62 -19.38
C GLY A 662 13.59 -14.89 -19.76
N ASN A 663 13.38 -15.48 -20.95
CA ASN A 663 13.95 -16.78 -21.33
C ASN A 663 14.47 -16.90 -22.79
N LEU A 664 14.45 -15.83 -23.59
CA LEU A 664 15.01 -15.87 -24.96
C LEU A 664 16.51 -15.50 -24.94
N GLN A 665 17.37 -16.49 -25.23
CA GLN A 665 18.82 -16.24 -25.34
C GLN A 665 19.17 -15.35 -26.54
N PRO A 666 20.25 -14.53 -26.45
CA PRO A 666 20.64 -13.59 -27.50
C PRO A 666 21.36 -14.30 -28.67
N LYS A 667 20.61 -14.96 -29.57
CA LYS A 667 21.11 -15.44 -30.86
C LYS A 667 20.10 -15.22 -32.00
N LEU A 668 20.59 -14.60 -33.09
CA LEU A 668 19.95 -14.53 -34.42
C LEU A 668 18.59 -13.80 -34.50
N ALA A 669 18.57 -12.54 -34.07
CA ALA A 669 17.36 -11.69 -34.06
C ALA A 669 17.20 -10.73 -35.26
N SER A 670 17.93 -10.89 -36.38
CA SER A 670 17.82 -9.98 -37.55
C SER A 670 16.52 -10.16 -38.35
N ASP A 671 16.12 -11.40 -38.61
CA ASP A 671 15.09 -11.71 -39.62
C ASP A 671 13.81 -12.35 -39.05
N GLN A 672 13.87 -13.05 -37.91
CA GLN A 672 12.69 -13.72 -37.35
C GLN A 672 11.73 -12.77 -36.61
N LEU A 673 12.21 -11.63 -36.10
CA LEU A 673 11.36 -10.59 -35.50
C LEU A 673 10.31 -10.02 -36.49
N ARG A 674 10.53 -10.16 -37.81
CA ARG A 674 9.56 -9.72 -38.84
C ARG A 674 8.37 -10.67 -39.04
N ARG A 675 8.32 -11.84 -38.39
CA ARG A 675 7.21 -12.82 -38.53
C ARG A 675 6.61 -13.32 -37.21
N GLY A 676 7.12 -12.84 -36.07
CA GLY A 676 6.61 -13.19 -34.73
C GLY A 676 5.52 -12.25 -34.18
N ILE A 677 5.09 -11.24 -34.94
CA ILE A 677 4.17 -10.20 -34.44
C ILE A 677 2.73 -10.73 -34.37
N ARG A 678 2.41 -11.34 -33.22
CA ARG A 678 1.07 -11.43 -32.63
C ARG A 678 1.14 -11.10 -31.12
N SER A 679 1.69 -9.93 -30.82
CA SER A 679 1.51 -9.28 -29.51
C SER A 679 0.17 -8.55 -29.48
N THR A 680 -0.30 -8.12 -28.31
CA THR A 680 -1.69 -7.72 -28.05
C THR A 680 -2.04 -6.27 -28.44
N ASP A 681 -2.05 -6.02 -29.76
CA ASP A 681 -2.88 -5.15 -30.64
C ASP A 681 -3.71 -3.92 -30.14
N ASP A 682 -3.86 -3.61 -28.85
CA ASP A 682 -4.90 -2.69 -28.34
C ASP A 682 -4.43 -1.24 -28.00
N THR A 683 -3.14 -0.91 -28.11
CA THR A 683 -2.63 0.44 -27.83
C THR A 683 -2.30 1.25 -29.09
N ASP A 684 -2.56 2.56 -29.05
CA ASP A 684 -2.29 3.51 -30.15
C ASP A 684 -1.11 4.46 -29.87
N ASP A 685 -0.41 4.23 -28.76
CA ASP A 685 0.66 5.08 -28.26
C ASP A 685 1.99 4.76 -28.93
N VAL A 686 2.28 5.49 -30.00
CA VAL A 686 3.57 5.44 -30.71
C VAL A 686 4.42 6.64 -30.28
N ILE A 687 5.71 6.40 -30.06
CA ILE A 687 6.75 7.38 -29.78
C ILE A 687 7.92 7.06 -30.72
N ASP A 688 8.36 8.03 -31.51
CA ASP A 688 9.47 7.86 -32.47
C ASP A 688 10.84 7.87 -31.73
N PHE A 689 11.11 6.83 -30.94
CA PHE A 689 12.40 6.67 -30.25
C PHE A 689 13.50 6.30 -31.25
N THR A 690 14.28 7.29 -31.67
CA THR A 690 15.57 7.04 -32.30
C THR A 690 16.60 6.65 -31.24
N PRO A 691 17.42 5.60 -31.46
CA PRO A 691 18.56 5.31 -30.58
C PRO A 691 19.56 6.47 -30.54
N LEU A 692 20.40 6.51 -29.49
CA LEU A 692 21.47 7.48 -29.40
C LEU A 692 22.49 7.30 -30.55
N ILE A 693 22.64 8.34 -31.38
CA ILE A 693 23.71 8.39 -32.38
C ILE A 693 24.85 9.24 -31.81
N ILE A 694 26.00 8.60 -31.54
CA ILE A 694 27.27 9.29 -31.37
C ILE A 694 27.74 9.70 -32.77
N SER A 695 27.99 11.00 -32.99
CA SER A 695 28.68 11.43 -34.21
C SER A 695 30.17 11.17 -34.06
N ASP A 696 30.73 10.26 -34.88
CA ASP A 696 32.16 9.87 -34.89
C ASP A 696 33.11 10.98 -35.40
N ASP A 697 32.96 12.21 -34.91
CA ASP A 697 34.01 13.22 -34.88
C ASP A 697 35.09 12.76 -33.89
N VAL A 698 35.95 11.82 -34.34
CA VAL A 698 37.17 11.27 -33.70
C VAL A 698 37.34 11.58 -32.20
N PHE A 699 37.18 10.55 -31.37
CA PHE A 699 37.30 10.59 -29.91
C PHE A 699 38.74 10.91 -29.46
N ASP A 700 39.12 12.19 -29.51
CA ASP A 700 40.40 12.70 -29.04
C ASP A 700 40.34 12.97 -27.53
N GLU A 701 40.99 12.10 -26.75
CA GLU A 701 41.06 12.21 -25.28
C GLU A 701 41.93 13.37 -24.78
N SER A 702 42.72 14.01 -25.65
CA SER A 702 43.60 15.13 -25.29
C SER A 702 42.88 16.48 -25.17
N ILE A 703 41.65 16.58 -25.70
CA ILE A 703 40.85 17.81 -25.65
C ILE A 703 40.20 17.95 -24.27
N SER A 704 40.95 18.51 -23.32
CA SER A 704 40.34 19.21 -22.18
C SER A 704 39.63 20.46 -22.67
N ILE A 705 38.40 20.69 -22.20
CA ILE A 705 37.76 22.00 -22.33
C ILE A 705 38.58 22.98 -21.46
N GLU A 706 39.32 23.89 -22.12
CA GLU A 706 40.03 24.97 -21.44
C GLU A 706 39.02 25.92 -20.79
N VAL A 707 39.38 26.48 -19.62
CA VAL A 707 38.50 27.40 -18.89
C VAL A 707 38.22 28.62 -19.78
N PRO A 708 36.96 28.93 -20.13
CA PRO A 708 36.64 29.97 -21.10
C PRO A 708 37.12 31.35 -20.65
N GLU A 709 37.69 32.12 -21.57
CA GLU A 709 37.98 33.54 -21.35
C GLU A 709 36.68 34.37 -21.33
N TRP A 710 36.71 35.52 -20.66
CA TRP A 710 35.53 36.38 -20.56
C TRP A 710 35.10 36.91 -21.93
N THR A 711 33.83 36.63 -22.30
CA THR A 711 33.22 37.05 -23.58
C THR A 711 32.14 38.11 -23.38
N ASN A 712 31.61 38.65 -24.48
CA ASN A 712 30.47 39.58 -24.53
C ASN A 712 30.57 40.87 -23.68
N GLY A 713 31.76 41.20 -23.16
CA GLY A 713 32.01 42.38 -22.33
C GLY A 713 31.85 42.15 -20.83
N TRP A 714 31.68 40.91 -20.38
CA TRP A 714 31.69 40.56 -18.96
C TRP A 714 33.09 40.67 -18.33
N SER A 715 33.12 40.82 -17.01
CA SER A 715 34.29 40.66 -16.16
C SER A 715 33.86 39.97 -14.86
N TYR A 716 34.83 39.54 -14.03
CA TYR A 716 34.53 38.93 -12.74
C TYR A 716 33.68 39.85 -11.85
N GLU A 717 34.03 41.13 -11.77
CA GLU A 717 33.37 42.12 -10.93
C GLU A 717 31.93 42.41 -11.40
N LEU A 718 31.71 42.42 -12.72
CA LEU A 718 30.38 42.63 -13.31
C LEU A 718 29.49 41.39 -13.14
N ALA A 719 30.05 40.18 -13.31
CA ALA A 719 29.33 38.94 -13.08
C ALA A 719 29.01 38.75 -11.58
N GLU A 720 29.98 38.92 -10.69
CA GLU A 720 29.82 38.78 -9.24
C GLU A 720 28.77 39.74 -8.69
N SER A 721 28.82 41.02 -9.07
CA SER A 721 27.79 42.00 -8.66
C SER A 721 26.40 41.69 -9.21
N THR A 722 26.30 41.24 -10.47
CA THR A 722 25.02 40.84 -11.10
C THR A 722 24.41 39.60 -10.43
N CYS A 723 25.22 38.57 -10.16
CA CYS A 723 24.82 37.38 -9.40
C CYS A 723 24.40 37.74 -7.97
N THR A 724 25.19 38.58 -7.30
CA THR A 724 24.93 39.03 -5.92
C THR A 724 23.62 39.79 -5.83
N GLU A 725 23.33 40.75 -6.73
CA GLU A 725 22.03 41.45 -6.72
C GLU A 725 20.87 40.48 -7.01
N TYR A 726 21.00 39.64 -8.04
CA TYR A 726 19.91 38.77 -8.48
C TYR A 726 19.51 37.74 -7.40
N LEU A 727 20.49 37.11 -6.74
CA LEU A 727 20.26 36.10 -5.72
C LEU A 727 19.84 36.73 -4.38
N ASN A 728 20.56 37.75 -3.88
CA ASN A 728 20.22 38.36 -2.58
C ASN A 728 18.84 39.03 -2.58
N LYS A 729 18.37 39.53 -3.73
CA LYS A 729 17.02 40.10 -3.89
C LYS A 729 15.89 39.07 -3.76
N ARG A 730 16.21 37.78 -3.78
CA ARG A 730 15.25 36.65 -3.68
C ARG A 730 15.57 35.68 -2.55
N PHE A 731 16.66 35.92 -1.82
CA PHE A 731 17.04 35.16 -0.64
C PHE A 731 16.19 35.57 0.58
N SER A 732 15.87 34.60 1.44
CA SER A 732 15.31 34.83 2.78
C SER A 732 16.26 34.20 3.80
N PRO A 733 16.57 34.82 4.96
CA PRO A 733 17.45 34.24 5.98
C PRO A 733 17.04 32.82 6.40
N ASP A 734 15.73 32.59 6.49
CA ASP A 734 15.07 31.30 6.71
C ASP A 734 15.67 30.17 5.85
N LEU A 735 16.03 30.47 4.60
CA LEU A 735 16.58 29.53 3.63
C LEU A 735 17.89 28.90 4.13
N SER A 736 18.76 29.71 4.74
CA SER A 736 20.04 29.25 5.31
C SER A 736 19.88 28.50 6.64
N GLU A 737 18.79 28.72 7.37
CA GLU A 737 18.45 27.95 8.57
C GLU A 737 17.90 26.55 8.19
N ILE A 738 17.13 26.47 7.09
CA ILE A 738 16.63 25.21 6.53
C ILE A 738 17.78 24.34 5.97
N THR A 739 18.65 24.90 5.11
CA THR A 739 19.65 24.10 4.36
C THR A 739 21.05 24.10 4.97
N GLY A 740 21.41 25.12 5.75
CA GLY A 740 22.81 25.41 6.10
C GLY A 740 23.65 26.02 4.97
N GLU A 741 23.05 26.33 3.81
CA GLU A 741 23.71 26.94 2.64
C GLU A 741 23.31 28.42 2.49
N TYR A 742 24.23 29.24 2.00
CA TYR A 742 24.08 30.69 1.83
C TYR A 742 24.19 31.10 0.34
N PRO A 743 23.72 32.30 -0.05
CA PRO A 743 23.86 32.78 -1.43
C PRO A 743 25.30 32.79 -1.93
N SER A 744 26.29 32.97 -1.05
CA SER A 744 27.73 32.87 -1.37
C SER A 744 28.11 31.57 -2.08
N ASP A 745 27.46 30.47 -1.72
CA ASP A 745 27.79 29.12 -2.20
C ASP A 745 27.32 28.94 -3.66
N TYR A 746 26.31 29.74 -4.06
CA TYR A 746 25.67 29.81 -5.38
C TYR A 746 26.12 31.02 -6.22
N ILE A 747 26.67 32.09 -5.62
CA ILE A 747 27.24 33.22 -6.36
C ILE A 747 28.45 32.75 -7.17
N GLY A 748 29.28 31.86 -6.61
CA GLY A 748 30.42 31.28 -7.32
C GLY A 748 30.03 30.54 -8.60
N THR A 749 29.05 29.63 -8.53
CA THR A 749 28.53 28.94 -9.73
C THR A 749 27.95 29.92 -10.74
N CYS A 750 27.11 30.85 -10.29
CA CYS A 750 26.54 31.90 -11.15
C CYS A 750 27.61 32.74 -11.89
N VAL A 751 28.78 32.99 -11.29
CA VAL A 751 29.90 33.69 -11.94
C VAL A 751 30.62 32.80 -12.95
N ASP A 752 30.81 31.51 -12.64
CA ASP A 752 31.35 30.50 -13.57
C ASP A 752 30.40 30.32 -14.79
N ASP A 753 29.09 30.24 -14.55
CA ASP A 753 28.02 30.15 -15.56
C ASP A 753 28.05 31.32 -16.57
N ILE A 754 28.12 32.57 -16.06
CA ILE A 754 28.18 33.78 -16.90
C ILE A 754 29.49 33.78 -17.72
N LYS A 755 30.59 33.28 -17.14
CA LYS A 755 31.88 33.16 -17.83
C LYS A 755 31.85 32.11 -18.95
N ALA A 756 31.16 30.99 -18.77
CA ALA A 756 31.07 29.90 -19.74
C ALA A 756 30.03 30.12 -20.86
N SER A 757 28.95 30.83 -20.55
CA SER A 757 27.87 31.18 -21.51
C SER A 757 28.10 32.51 -22.23
N GLY A 758 28.69 33.50 -21.53
CA GLY A 758 28.72 34.89 -21.96
C GLY A 758 27.39 35.63 -21.80
N ASP A 759 26.40 35.07 -21.09
CA ASP A 759 25.11 35.70 -20.80
C ASP A 759 24.54 35.31 -19.42
N THR A 760 23.30 35.69 -19.13
CA THR A 760 22.65 35.52 -17.81
C THR A 760 21.62 34.38 -17.76
N SER A 761 21.55 33.53 -18.79
CA SER A 761 20.48 32.52 -18.95
C SER A 761 20.42 31.50 -17.80
N PHE A 762 21.56 31.07 -17.26
CA PHE A 762 21.63 30.08 -16.19
C PHE A 762 21.27 30.61 -14.79
N MET A 763 21.22 31.94 -14.60
CA MET A 763 20.93 32.55 -13.28
C MET A 763 19.56 32.13 -12.69
N SER A 764 18.58 31.83 -13.56
CA SER A 764 17.28 31.30 -13.13
C SER A 764 17.40 29.86 -12.61
N THR A 765 18.17 29.00 -13.27
CA THR A 765 18.43 27.62 -12.82
C THR A 765 19.21 27.59 -11.50
N THR A 766 20.16 28.50 -11.30
CA THR A 766 20.91 28.60 -10.04
C THR A 766 19.99 28.97 -8.87
N LEU A 767 19.00 29.83 -9.11
CA LEU A 767 17.91 30.13 -8.17
C LEU A 767 16.98 28.91 -7.95
N ASP A 768 16.54 28.25 -9.03
CA ASP A 768 15.71 27.03 -8.94
C ASP A 768 16.42 25.95 -8.09
N THR A 769 17.72 25.76 -8.28
CA THR A 769 18.57 24.81 -7.52
C THR A 769 18.61 25.16 -6.03
N MET A 770 18.84 26.44 -5.70
CA MET A 770 18.88 26.92 -4.32
C MET A 770 17.52 26.75 -3.62
N LEU A 771 16.42 27.09 -4.28
CA LEU A 771 15.08 26.96 -3.71
C LEU A 771 14.59 25.50 -3.64
N THR A 772 14.91 24.67 -4.63
CA THR A 772 14.55 23.23 -4.60
C THR A 772 15.39 22.42 -3.62
N THR A 773 16.64 22.83 -3.33
CA THR A 773 17.41 22.28 -2.20
C THR A 773 16.67 22.45 -0.88
N ALA A 774 16.15 23.66 -0.62
CA ALA A 774 15.39 23.93 0.58
C ALA A 774 14.00 23.27 0.58
N LYS A 775 13.32 23.18 -0.58
CA LYS A 775 12.10 22.37 -0.73
C LYS A 775 12.35 20.91 -0.34
N SER A 776 13.49 20.32 -0.72
CA SER A 776 13.87 18.95 -0.34
C SER A 776 14.02 18.79 1.18
N GLU A 777 14.69 19.70 1.88
CA GLU A 777 14.84 19.60 3.34
C GLU A 777 13.55 19.97 4.10
N LEU A 778 12.71 20.86 3.57
CA LEU A 778 11.34 21.09 4.08
C LEU A 778 10.44 19.86 3.87
N GLU A 779 10.57 19.16 2.74
CA GLU A 779 9.85 17.92 2.47
C GLU A 779 10.21 16.83 3.49
N ARG A 780 11.46 16.77 3.94
CA ARG A 780 11.89 15.85 5.00
C ARG A 780 11.49 16.35 6.40
N ASN A 781 11.63 17.63 6.71
CA ASN A 781 11.40 18.14 8.07
C ASN A 781 9.95 18.53 8.34
N GLN A 782 9.14 17.60 8.86
CA GLN A 782 7.75 17.84 9.26
C GLN A 782 7.57 19.09 10.15
N THR A 783 8.51 19.37 11.07
CA THR A 783 8.39 20.53 11.98
C THR A 783 8.34 21.86 11.22
N LEU A 784 9.14 22.01 10.17
CA LEU A 784 9.21 23.24 9.38
C LEU A 784 8.02 23.39 8.40
N LYS A 785 7.23 22.32 8.18
CA LYS A 785 5.95 22.40 7.46
C LYS A 785 4.84 23.02 8.32
N GLU A 786 4.89 22.76 9.62
CA GLU A 786 3.87 23.17 10.61
C GLU A 786 4.20 24.52 11.28
N GLU A 787 5.42 25.03 11.10
CA GLU A 787 5.88 26.27 11.73
C GLU A 787 5.32 27.51 11.01
N ILE A 788 4.60 28.34 11.78
CA ILE A 788 3.89 29.54 11.29
C ILE A 788 4.71 30.80 11.62
N THR A 789 5.04 31.60 10.60
CA THR A 789 5.77 32.87 10.71
C THR A 789 4.88 34.00 11.22
N GLU A 790 5.48 35.12 11.64
CA GLU A 790 4.76 36.27 12.23
C GLU A 790 3.65 36.86 11.33
N ASP A 791 3.72 36.66 10.01
CA ASP A 791 2.70 37.07 9.03
C ASP A 791 1.57 36.04 8.82
N GLY A 792 1.55 34.96 9.59
CA GLY A 792 0.46 33.97 9.62
C GLY A 792 0.51 32.93 8.50
N LYS A 793 1.67 32.72 7.86
CA LYS A 793 1.90 31.67 6.85
C LYS A 793 2.84 30.60 7.39
N THR A 794 2.88 29.43 6.77
CA THR A 794 3.94 28.45 7.02
C THR A 794 5.26 28.86 6.37
N VAL A 795 6.39 28.40 6.94
CA VAL A 795 7.73 28.53 6.32
C VAL A 795 7.73 27.93 4.90
N LEU A 796 6.99 26.83 4.70
CA LEU A 796 6.80 26.22 3.38
C LEU A 796 6.06 27.15 2.41
N GLU A 797 4.93 27.74 2.76
CA GLU A 797 4.22 28.69 1.87
C GLU A 797 5.08 29.91 1.53
N LYS A 798 5.81 30.45 2.52
CA LYS A 798 6.74 31.57 2.33
C LYS A 798 7.82 31.22 1.32
N LEU A 799 8.50 30.09 1.49
CA LEU A 799 9.55 29.62 0.59
C LEU A 799 9.01 29.28 -0.80
N THR A 800 7.88 28.56 -0.86
CA THR A 800 7.30 28.12 -2.13
C THR A 800 6.74 29.32 -2.91
N SER A 801 6.42 30.44 -2.27
CA SER A 801 6.08 31.68 -2.99
C SER A 801 7.24 32.29 -3.80
N LEU A 802 8.50 31.98 -3.44
CA LEU A 802 9.70 32.45 -4.15
C LEU A 802 10.01 31.63 -5.42
N LEU A 803 9.44 30.43 -5.57
CA LEU A 803 9.61 29.55 -6.74
C LEU A 803 8.86 30.04 -7.99
N CYS A 804 7.93 30.98 -7.85
CA CYS A 804 7.13 31.47 -8.98
C CYS A 804 7.93 32.37 -9.93
N LEU A 805 8.32 31.79 -11.07
CA LEU A 805 9.09 32.45 -12.12
C LEU A 805 8.48 33.81 -12.50
N ASN A 806 9.33 34.84 -12.58
CA ASN A 806 8.98 36.24 -12.88
C ASN A 806 7.80 36.83 -12.07
N ASN A 807 7.49 36.30 -10.88
CA ASN A 807 6.27 36.63 -10.13
C ASN A 807 5.01 36.55 -11.01
N CYS A 808 4.90 35.48 -11.79
CA CYS A 808 3.80 35.20 -12.71
C CYS A 808 3.51 36.34 -13.72
N SER A 809 4.53 37.12 -14.08
CA SER A 809 4.47 38.26 -15.02
C SER A 809 3.39 39.31 -14.68
N SER A 810 2.92 39.36 -13.43
CA SER A 810 1.70 40.10 -13.01
C SER A 810 0.40 39.66 -13.72
N ASN A 811 0.41 38.53 -14.43
CA ASN A 811 -0.69 37.96 -15.21
C ASN A 811 -1.27 36.67 -14.58
N GLY A 812 -0.90 36.36 -13.34
CA GLY A 812 -1.40 35.24 -12.56
C GLY A 812 -1.09 35.40 -11.08
N ASN A 813 -1.57 34.45 -10.27
CA ASN A 813 -1.27 34.38 -8.84
C ASN A 813 -0.28 33.24 -8.58
N CYS A 814 0.71 33.47 -7.72
CA CYS A 814 1.58 32.41 -7.23
C CYS A 814 0.86 31.57 -6.18
N ILE A 815 0.71 30.27 -6.43
CA ILE A 815 0.13 29.31 -5.48
C ILE A 815 1.05 28.09 -5.45
N ASN A 816 1.65 27.80 -4.29
CA ASN A 816 2.58 26.69 -4.06
C ASN A 816 3.68 26.59 -5.14
N GLY A 817 4.29 27.72 -5.52
CA GLY A 817 5.39 27.78 -6.49
C GLY A 817 4.95 27.68 -7.95
N LEU A 818 3.65 27.58 -8.22
CA LEU A 818 3.09 27.49 -9.55
C LEU A 818 2.27 28.74 -9.86
N CYS A 819 2.43 29.26 -11.08
CA CYS A 819 1.70 30.43 -11.53
C CYS A 819 0.32 30.05 -12.08
N VAL A 820 -0.72 30.33 -11.31
CA VAL A 820 -2.12 30.17 -11.72
C VAL A 820 -2.53 31.40 -12.54
N CYS A 821 -2.44 31.27 -13.85
CA CYS A 821 -2.64 32.37 -14.80
C CYS A 821 -4.09 32.85 -14.91
N ASN A 822 -4.25 34.15 -15.13
CA ASN A 822 -5.51 34.76 -15.54
C ASN A 822 -5.96 34.19 -16.90
N ALA A 823 -7.27 34.17 -17.17
CA ALA A 823 -7.88 33.38 -18.25
C ALA A 823 -7.32 33.57 -19.69
N MET A 824 -6.70 34.71 -19.99
CA MET A 824 -6.09 34.99 -21.30
C MET A 824 -4.61 34.57 -21.40
N PHE A 825 -4.00 34.10 -20.31
CA PHE A 825 -2.55 33.88 -20.18
C PHE A 825 -2.21 32.43 -19.84
N GLY A 826 -0.95 32.05 -20.11
CA GLY A 826 -0.41 30.71 -19.89
C GLY A 826 1.12 30.67 -20.00
N GLY A 827 1.66 29.47 -19.85
CA GLY A 827 3.10 29.24 -19.64
C GLY A 827 3.51 29.38 -18.17
N GLU A 828 4.72 28.92 -17.87
CA GLU A 828 5.30 28.78 -16.53
C GLU A 828 5.24 30.05 -15.66
N ASP A 829 5.33 31.22 -16.28
CA ASP A 829 5.29 32.55 -15.65
C ASP A 829 4.12 33.43 -16.14
N CYS A 830 3.11 32.86 -16.79
CA CYS A 830 1.98 33.60 -17.40
C CYS A 830 2.36 34.72 -18.40
N SER A 831 3.56 34.67 -19.00
CA SER A 831 4.00 35.66 -20.00
C SER A 831 3.33 35.50 -21.37
N LYS A 832 2.77 34.32 -21.69
CA LYS A 832 2.25 33.99 -23.03
C LYS A 832 0.73 34.12 -23.09
N SER A 833 0.20 34.60 -24.22
CA SER A 833 -1.26 34.62 -24.47
C SER A 833 -1.77 33.24 -24.90
N ARG A 834 -2.92 32.81 -24.37
CA ARG A 834 -3.61 31.57 -24.82
C ARG A 834 -4.19 31.68 -26.23
N THR A 835 -4.33 32.89 -26.78
CA THR A 835 -4.73 33.10 -28.19
C THR A 835 -3.63 32.67 -29.17
N THR A 836 -2.39 32.51 -28.70
CA THR A 836 -1.31 31.93 -29.48
C THR A 836 -1.52 30.42 -29.56
N ALA A 837 -1.79 29.92 -30.76
CA ALA A 837 -1.95 28.48 -31.02
C ALA A 837 -0.63 27.72 -30.77
N PRO A 838 -0.68 26.40 -30.48
CA PRO A 838 0.50 25.55 -30.38
C PRO A 838 1.41 25.59 -31.61
N SER A 839 2.72 25.59 -31.36
CA SER A 839 3.78 25.64 -32.38
C SER A 839 4.64 24.38 -32.40
N ASN A 840 5.48 24.23 -33.44
CA ASN A 840 6.37 23.07 -33.64
C ASN A 840 5.63 21.72 -33.60
N ILE A 841 4.39 21.68 -34.07
CA ILE A 841 3.55 20.48 -34.01
C ILE A 841 3.98 19.41 -35.02
N SER A 842 4.01 18.14 -34.59
CA SER A 842 4.35 16.98 -35.42
C SER A 842 3.62 15.72 -34.95
N VAL A 843 3.60 14.69 -35.81
CA VAL A 843 2.96 13.39 -35.55
C VAL A 843 3.95 12.23 -35.82
N PRO A 844 3.92 11.14 -35.02
CA PRO A 844 4.80 9.98 -35.18
C PRO A 844 4.72 9.30 -36.56
N GLU A 845 5.75 8.51 -36.91
CA GLU A 845 5.90 7.82 -38.20
C GLU A 845 5.67 8.74 -39.43
N LEU A 846 6.03 10.03 -39.34
CA LEU A 846 5.76 11.06 -40.37
C LEU A 846 4.27 11.22 -40.74
N GLY A 847 3.37 10.89 -39.80
CA GLY A 847 1.92 10.94 -39.99
C GLY A 847 1.32 9.68 -40.65
N LEU A 848 2.05 8.56 -40.69
CA LEU A 848 1.57 7.30 -41.24
C LEU A 848 1.07 6.38 -40.12
N CYS A 849 -0.15 5.85 -40.23
CA CYS A 849 -0.75 4.92 -39.27
C CYS A 849 -1.08 3.58 -39.94
N LYS A 850 -0.37 2.54 -39.52
CA LYS A 850 -0.43 1.19 -40.10
C LYS A 850 -1.52 0.38 -39.40
N SER A 851 -2.69 0.26 -40.03
CA SER A 851 -3.91 -0.27 -39.40
C SER A 851 -3.90 -1.78 -39.11
N ARG A 852 -2.86 -2.50 -39.55
CA ARG A 852 -2.58 -3.89 -39.14
C ARG A 852 -1.60 -4.00 -37.96
N LYS A 853 -1.05 -2.89 -37.46
CA LYS A 853 -0.14 -2.86 -36.29
C LYS A 853 -0.72 -2.21 -35.04
N ARG A 854 -1.72 -1.34 -35.19
CA ARG A 854 -2.41 -0.66 -34.10
C ARG A 854 -3.82 -0.20 -34.49
N PRO A 855 -4.71 0.13 -33.55
CA PRO A 855 -6.11 0.45 -33.84
C PRO A 855 -6.34 1.72 -34.69
N CYS A 856 -5.39 2.67 -34.72
CA CYS A 856 -5.47 3.96 -35.40
C CYS A 856 -6.72 4.79 -35.02
N ARG A 857 -7.16 4.70 -33.77
CA ARG A 857 -8.27 5.45 -33.15
C ARG A 857 -7.81 6.74 -32.47
N ARG A 858 -6.54 6.86 -32.11
CA ARG A 858 -5.93 8.10 -31.62
C ARG A 858 -4.51 8.28 -32.16
N THR A 859 -4.00 9.51 -32.12
CA THR A 859 -2.58 9.78 -32.31
C THR A 859 -2.05 10.73 -31.26
N ASN A 860 -0.82 10.47 -30.84
CA ASN A 860 -0.01 11.46 -30.16
C ASN A 860 0.43 12.53 -31.18
N VAL A 861 0.47 13.78 -30.71
CA VAL A 861 0.94 14.97 -31.41
C VAL A 861 1.98 15.60 -30.50
N MET A 862 3.22 15.66 -30.96
CA MET A 862 4.30 16.36 -30.25
C MET A 862 4.23 17.86 -30.60
N GLY A 863 4.63 18.74 -29.70
CA GLY A 863 4.64 20.18 -29.96
C GLY A 863 4.79 21.04 -28.70
N HIS A 864 4.55 22.35 -28.84
CA HIS A 864 4.65 23.32 -27.76
C HIS A 864 3.26 23.75 -27.29
N PHE A 865 2.89 23.32 -26.08
CA PHE A 865 1.52 23.43 -25.54
C PHE A 865 1.43 24.36 -24.33
N MET A 866 0.21 24.79 -23.98
CA MET A 866 -0.07 25.54 -22.74
C MET A 866 -1.13 24.81 -21.89
N PRO A 867 -0.70 23.93 -20.96
CA PRO A 867 -1.60 23.27 -20.01
C PRO A 867 -2.44 24.26 -19.17
N PRO A 868 -3.61 23.84 -18.62
CA PRO A 868 -4.17 22.49 -18.63
C PRO A 868 -5.10 22.18 -19.81
N ASP A 869 -5.44 23.17 -20.65
CA ASP A 869 -6.44 23.03 -21.70
C ASP A 869 -5.83 23.12 -23.10
N VAL A 870 -5.79 22.00 -23.81
CA VAL A 870 -5.46 21.93 -25.24
C VAL A 870 -6.64 21.30 -25.98
N TRP A 871 -7.00 21.83 -27.14
CA TRP A 871 -8.15 21.39 -27.93
C TRP A 871 -7.71 20.88 -29.30
N CYS A 872 -8.20 19.69 -29.67
CA CYS A 872 -8.06 19.12 -31.01
C CYS A 872 -9.25 19.54 -31.87
N ASN A 873 -8.97 20.00 -33.09
CA ASN A 873 -9.94 20.21 -34.16
C ASN A 873 -9.55 19.31 -35.33
N ILE A 874 -10.41 18.34 -35.66
CA ILE A 874 -10.07 17.17 -36.46
C ILE A 874 -11.04 17.07 -37.64
N GLN A 875 -10.52 17.25 -38.85
CA GLN A 875 -11.26 17.07 -40.10
C GLN A 875 -10.92 15.71 -40.71
N HIS A 876 -11.90 14.80 -40.74
CA HIS A 876 -11.79 13.54 -41.48
C HIS A 876 -11.90 13.78 -42.99
N PHE A 877 -11.14 13.02 -43.78
CA PHE A 877 -11.20 12.96 -45.23
C PHE A 877 -10.89 11.53 -45.73
N GLU A 878 -11.36 11.20 -46.93
CA GLU A 878 -11.03 9.96 -47.63
C GLU A 878 -10.01 10.25 -48.76
N ILE A 879 -8.99 9.39 -48.90
CA ILE A 879 -8.01 9.44 -50.00
C ILE A 879 -8.51 8.60 -51.17
N LEU A 880 -8.60 9.24 -52.33
CA LEU A 880 -9.00 8.67 -53.62
C LEU A 880 -7.79 8.62 -54.56
N GLU A 881 -7.89 7.87 -55.66
CA GLU A 881 -6.80 7.54 -56.59
C GLU A 881 -5.92 8.73 -57.03
N ASN A 882 -6.50 9.94 -57.12
CA ASN A 882 -5.79 11.17 -57.49
C ASN A 882 -6.27 12.42 -56.70
N ASN A 883 -6.98 12.28 -55.57
CA ASN A 883 -7.52 13.42 -54.83
C ASN A 883 -7.89 13.06 -53.37
N ARG A 884 -8.10 14.05 -52.49
CA ARG A 884 -8.69 13.87 -51.15
C ARG A 884 -10.06 14.54 -51.04
N SER A 885 -11.00 13.92 -50.31
CA SER A 885 -12.36 14.44 -50.13
C SER A 885 -12.74 14.48 -48.65
N ASN A 886 -13.03 15.67 -48.12
CA ASN A 886 -13.47 15.83 -46.73
C ASN A 886 -14.83 15.15 -46.49
N THR A 887 -14.96 14.49 -45.34
CA THR A 887 -16.09 13.61 -45.00
C THR A 887 -16.78 14.08 -43.73
N GLY A 888 -17.72 15.02 -43.90
CA GLY A 888 -18.48 15.63 -42.80
C GLY A 888 -17.79 16.85 -42.17
N PRO A 889 -18.42 17.47 -41.16
CA PRO A 889 -17.85 18.61 -40.45
C PRO A 889 -16.68 18.20 -39.56
N PRO A 890 -15.76 19.12 -39.21
CA PRO A 890 -14.70 18.84 -38.26
C PRO A 890 -15.27 18.57 -36.86
N THR A 891 -14.62 17.66 -36.13
CA THR A 891 -14.92 17.34 -34.72
C THR A 891 -13.98 18.12 -33.81
N ILE A 892 -14.51 18.70 -32.73
CA ILE A 892 -13.71 19.37 -31.70
C ILE A 892 -13.76 18.54 -30.41
N SER A 893 -12.59 18.27 -29.82
CA SER A 893 -12.42 17.54 -28.56
C SER A 893 -11.33 18.18 -27.71
N LYS A 894 -11.29 17.90 -26.41
CA LYS A 894 -10.09 18.17 -25.59
C LYS A 894 -9.02 17.14 -25.91
N ALA A 895 -7.77 17.57 -25.96
CA ALA A 895 -6.61 16.70 -26.09
C ALA A 895 -6.23 16.11 -24.73
N VAL A 896 -5.78 14.85 -24.69
CA VAL A 896 -5.26 14.23 -23.47
C VAL A 896 -3.78 14.59 -23.34
N ILE A 897 -3.38 15.32 -22.29
CA ILE A 897 -1.98 15.68 -22.08
C ILE A 897 -1.21 14.45 -21.59
N LYS A 898 -0.21 14.00 -22.36
CA LYS A 898 0.64 12.81 -22.06
C LYS A 898 1.92 13.20 -21.29
N HIS A 899 2.48 14.34 -21.67
CA HIS A 899 3.56 15.08 -20.98
C HIS A 899 3.61 16.51 -21.51
N SER A 900 4.49 17.36 -20.97
CA SER A 900 4.59 18.81 -21.29
C SER A 900 4.75 19.17 -22.78
N TYR A 901 5.16 18.20 -23.61
CA TYR A 901 5.42 18.37 -25.06
C TYR A 901 4.67 17.35 -25.94
N MET A 902 3.70 16.62 -25.39
CA MET A 902 2.88 15.66 -26.15
C MET A 902 1.43 15.64 -25.67
N VAL A 903 0.50 15.77 -26.61
CA VAL A 903 -0.93 15.56 -26.38
C VAL A 903 -1.46 14.44 -27.29
N SER A 904 -2.53 13.77 -26.90
CA SER A 904 -3.22 12.77 -27.71
C SER A 904 -4.56 13.32 -28.21
N CYS A 905 -4.81 13.17 -29.50
CA CYS A 905 -6.09 13.48 -30.13
C CYS A 905 -6.81 12.19 -30.51
N GLU A 906 -8.04 12.00 -30.01
CA GLU A 906 -8.88 10.85 -30.31
C GLU A 906 -9.80 11.10 -31.52
N PHE A 907 -10.02 10.07 -32.33
CA PHE A 907 -10.81 10.11 -33.56
C PHE A 907 -12.16 9.42 -33.38
N ALA A 908 -13.23 10.05 -33.88
CA ALA A 908 -14.59 9.56 -33.73
C ALA A 908 -14.86 8.28 -34.57
N ASN A 909 -14.61 7.11 -33.98
CA ASN A 909 -14.91 5.79 -34.55
C ASN A 909 -14.35 5.56 -35.97
N ALA A 910 -13.03 5.39 -36.06
CA ALA A 910 -12.38 4.76 -37.21
C ALA A 910 -12.96 3.34 -37.43
N ARG A 911 -14.01 3.23 -38.25
CA ARG A 911 -14.63 1.95 -38.59
C ARG A 911 -13.61 1.14 -39.38
N ARG A 912 -13.31 -0.10 -38.94
CA ARG A 912 -12.59 -1.10 -39.74
C ARG A 912 -13.44 -1.49 -40.97
N LYS A 913 -13.48 -0.61 -41.98
CA LYS A 913 -13.89 -0.92 -43.36
C LYS A 913 -12.87 -1.96 -43.86
N ARG A 914 -13.19 -3.25 -43.76
CA ARG A 914 -12.45 -4.26 -44.52
C ARG A 914 -12.54 -3.87 -45.99
N SER A 915 -11.41 -3.83 -46.69
CA SER A 915 -11.39 -3.42 -48.09
C SER A 915 -12.35 -4.29 -48.89
N THR A 916 -13.24 -3.65 -49.64
CA THR A 916 -14.04 -4.32 -50.67
C THR A 916 -13.43 -3.89 -52.01
N PRO A 917 -13.19 -4.80 -52.98
CA PRO A 917 -12.44 -4.47 -54.21
C PRO A 917 -13.11 -3.47 -55.18
N ASN A 918 -14.09 -2.69 -54.72
CA ASN A 918 -14.93 -1.79 -55.51
C ASN A 918 -15.06 -0.38 -54.89
N THR A 919 -14.32 -0.07 -53.82
CA THR A 919 -14.29 1.30 -53.24
C THR A 919 -13.17 2.13 -53.86
N THR A 920 -13.50 3.33 -54.33
CA THR A 920 -12.53 4.33 -54.84
C THR A 920 -11.64 4.95 -53.74
N VAL A 921 -11.71 4.44 -52.52
CA VAL A 921 -11.03 4.95 -51.32
C VAL A 921 -9.88 4.01 -50.98
N PHE A 922 -8.67 4.58 -50.85
CA PHE A 922 -7.41 3.87 -50.63
C PHE A 922 -6.97 3.92 -49.16
N ALA A 923 -7.28 5.02 -48.47
CA ALA A 923 -6.98 5.26 -47.07
C ALA A 923 -7.93 6.28 -46.45
N ASP A 924 -8.10 6.23 -45.12
CA ASP A 924 -8.76 7.28 -44.34
C ASP A 924 -7.71 8.30 -43.85
N GLY A 925 -8.05 9.58 -43.76
CA GLY A 925 -7.11 10.64 -43.38
C GLY A 925 -7.72 11.65 -42.41
N TYR A 926 -6.88 12.26 -41.59
CA TYR A 926 -7.28 13.20 -40.54
C TYR A 926 -6.36 14.42 -40.55
N ASP A 927 -6.92 15.58 -40.91
CA ASP A 927 -6.28 16.88 -40.76
C ASP A 927 -6.54 17.37 -39.32
N ILE A 928 -5.49 17.45 -38.51
CA ILE A 928 -5.54 17.80 -37.08
C ILE A 928 -4.97 19.21 -36.90
N ARG A 929 -5.67 20.06 -36.15
CA ARG A 929 -5.19 21.37 -35.69
C ARG A 929 -5.37 21.48 -34.18
N LEU A 930 -4.46 22.21 -33.52
CA LEU A 930 -4.48 22.40 -32.08
C LEU A 930 -4.72 23.86 -31.68
N SER A 931 -5.27 24.06 -30.48
CA SER A 931 -5.54 25.38 -29.87
C SER A 931 -5.39 25.34 -28.34
N ASN A 932 -4.92 26.46 -27.75
CA ASN A 932 -4.83 26.65 -26.29
C ASN A 932 -6.05 27.40 -25.69
N ASP A 933 -7.02 27.82 -26.53
CA ASP A 933 -8.25 28.50 -26.12
C ASP A 933 -9.54 27.92 -26.76
N GLY A 934 -9.40 26.88 -27.58
CA GLY A 934 -10.52 26.21 -28.27
C GLY A 934 -11.10 26.98 -29.46
N SER A 935 -10.53 28.14 -29.82
CA SER A 935 -11.03 29.05 -30.84
C SER A 935 -9.97 29.39 -31.90
N ASN A 936 -8.76 29.73 -31.46
CA ASN A 936 -7.62 30.07 -32.30
C ASN A 936 -6.81 28.80 -32.58
N TYR A 937 -7.07 28.18 -33.75
CA TYR A 937 -6.40 26.96 -34.20
C TYR A 937 -5.19 27.27 -35.07
N GLY A 938 -4.08 26.59 -34.81
CA GLY A 938 -2.80 26.78 -35.52
C GLY A 938 -2.72 26.02 -36.85
N ASP A 939 -1.49 25.67 -37.20
CA ASP A 939 -1.17 24.86 -38.38
C ASP A 939 -1.84 23.48 -38.36
N VAL A 940 -1.80 22.80 -39.51
CA VAL A 940 -2.37 21.47 -39.69
C VAL A 940 -1.27 20.42 -39.77
N VAL A 941 -1.44 19.33 -39.01
CA VAL A 941 -0.69 18.08 -39.17
C VAL A 941 -1.64 16.98 -39.62
N THR A 942 -1.18 16.13 -40.55
CA THR A 942 -2.04 15.12 -41.17
C THR A 942 -1.63 13.71 -40.74
N LEU A 943 -2.61 12.90 -40.34
CA LEU A 943 -2.48 11.46 -40.18
C LEU A 943 -3.16 10.73 -41.33
N ILE A 944 -2.53 9.71 -41.91
CA ILE A 944 -3.12 8.79 -42.90
C ILE A 944 -3.18 7.38 -42.29
N VAL A 945 -4.38 6.79 -42.26
CA VAL A 945 -4.66 5.43 -41.78
C VAL A 945 -4.87 4.50 -42.98
N PHE A 946 -3.99 3.51 -43.14
CA PHE A 946 -3.99 2.60 -44.30
C PHE A 946 -3.62 1.17 -43.92
N ASP A 947 -3.87 0.23 -44.83
CA ASP A 947 -3.46 -1.17 -44.75
C ASP A 947 -2.11 -1.34 -45.46
N GLU A 948 -1.04 -1.58 -44.70
CA GLU A 948 0.32 -1.60 -45.26
C GLU A 948 0.69 -2.89 -46.02
N GLU A 949 -0.16 -3.92 -46.00
CA GLU A 949 0.01 -5.09 -46.89
C GLU A 949 -0.60 -4.84 -48.29
N CYS A 950 -1.50 -3.85 -48.40
CA CYS A 950 -2.23 -3.54 -49.62
C CYS A 950 -1.86 -2.18 -50.24
N TYR A 951 -1.38 -1.22 -49.46
CA TYR A 951 -1.11 0.15 -49.92
C TYR A 951 0.20 0.73 -49.35
N SER A 952 0.83 1.60 -50.13
CA SER A 952 1.94 2.46 -49.70
C SER A 952 1.53 3.93 -49.83
N CYS A 953 1.44 4.66 -48.72
CA CYS A 953 0.90 6.01 -48.64
C CYS A 953 1.97 7.07 -48.30
N ASN A 954 1.74 8.31 -48.72
CA ASN A 954 2.64 9.45 -48.48
C ASN A 954 1.85 10.69 -48.03
N THR A 955 2.26 11.29 -46.90
CA THR A 955 1.59 12.42 -46.23
C THR A 955 1.85 13.79 -46.87
N VAL A 956 2.86 13.92 -47.75
CA VAL A 956 3.24 15.20 -48.38
C VAL A 956 2.44 15.46 -49.66
N ASN A 957 2.12 14.40 -50.42
CA ASN A 957 1.38 14.50 -51.68
C ASN A 957 -0.02 13.84 -51.63
N PHE A 958 -0.38 13.23 -50.48
CA PHE A 958 -1.63 12.51 -50.23
C PHE A 958 -1.92 11.36 -51.21
N THR A 959 -0.90 10.77 -51.82
CA THR A 959 -1.06 9.59 -52.71
C THR A 959 -0.91 8.29 -51.94
N CYS A 960 -1.71 7.29 -52.31
CA CYS A 960 -1.56 5.90 -51.87
C CYS A 960 -1.52 4.97 -53.09
N THR A 961 -0.46 4.16 -53.23
CA THR A 961 -0.30 3.20 -54.34
C THR A 961 -0.57 1.78 -53.88
N THR A 962 -1.24 0.97 -54.72
CA THR A 962 -1.52 -0.45 -54.44
C THR A 962 -0.27 -1.31 -54.52
N ILE A 963 -0.10 -2.22 -53.57
CA ILE A 963 0.93 -3.26 -53.57
C ILE A 963 0.36 -4.50 -54.29
N GLU A 964 1.10 -5.05 -55.26
CA GLU A 964 0.61 -6.11 -56.18
C GLU A 964 0.12 -7.39 -55.49
N THR A 965 0.54 -7.63 -54.23
CA THR A 965 0.26 -8.85 -53.47
C THR A 965 -0.87 -8.72 -52.45
N CYS A 966 -1.69 -7.66 -52.49
CA CYS A 966 -2.83 -7.47 -51.59
C CYS A 966 -3.76 -8.72 -51.57
N PRO A 967 -3.91 -9.44 -50.45
CA PRO A 967 -4.51 -10.77 -50.44
C PRO A 967 -6.04 -10.73 -50.58
N LEU A 968 -6.53 -11.02 -51.79
CA LEU A 968 -7.97 -11.18 -52.07
C LEU A 968 -8.55 -12.37 -51.28
N ILE A 969 -9.52 -12.09 -50.40
CA ILE A 969 -10.33 -13.12 -49.77
C ILE A 969 -11.32 -13.67 -50.81
N ARG A 970 -11.43 -15.00 -50.90
CA ARG A 970 -12.40 -15.68 -51.78
C ARG A 970 -13.82 -15.13 -51.58
N THR A 971 -14.43 -14.70 -52.66
CA THR A 971 -15.90 -14.65 -52.77
C THR A 971 -16.47 -16.06 -52.74
N GLU A 972 -17.61 -16.26 -52.09
CA GLU A 972 -18.38 -17.50 -52.19
C GLU A 972 -19.05 -17.58 -53.56
N GLU A 973 -18.38 -18.23 -54.54
CA GLU A 973 -19.05 -18.62 -55.77
C GLU A 973 -20.04 -19.76 -55.49
N THR A 974 -21.27 -19.59 -55.96
CA THR A 974 -22.35 -20.55 -55.75
C THR A 974 -22.15 -21.79 -56.62
N GLU A 975 -21.71 -22.91 -56.04
CA GLU A 975 -21.61 -24.19 -56.75
C GLU A 975 -22.99 -24.67 -57.26
N THR A 976 -23.22 -24.52 -58.56
CA THR A 976 -24.29 -25.19 -59.30
C THR A 976 -23.75 -25.77 -60.61
N GLY A 977 -22.91 -26.81 -60.54
CA GLY A 977 -22.40 -27.46 -61.75
C GLY A 977 -21.51 -28.69 -61.50
N LYS A 978 -22.01 -29.88 -61.84
CA LYS A 978 -21.20 -31.12 -61.89
C LYS A 978 -20.35 -31.14 -63.17
N GLY A 979 -19.12 -31.67 -63.09
CA GLY A 979 -18.31 -32.05 -64.26
C GLY A 979 -16.82 -32.16 -63.90
N GLN A 980 -16.34 -33.31 -63.42
CA GLN A 980 -15.80 -34.42 -64.21
C GLN A 980 -14.47 -34.15 -64.92
N ASN A 981 -13.45 -34.92 -64.48
CA ASN A 981 -12.40 -35.53 -65.32
C ASN A 981 -11.32 -34.60 -65.95
N SER A 982 -10.06 -35.00 -66.13
CA SER A 982 -9.31 -36.17 -65.62
C SER A 982 -7.84 -36.10 -66.08
N GLU A 983 -6.89 -36.51 -65.21
CA GLU A 983 -5.70 -37.33 -65.56
C GLU A 983 -4.62 -36.77 -66.56
N LYS A 984 -3.30 -37.10 -66.48
CA LYS A 984 -2.58 -38.07 -65.62
C LYS A 984 -1.03 -37.95 -65.62
N ASP A 985 -0.43 -38.65 -64.64
CA ASP A 985 0.86 -39.41 -64.64
C ASP A 985 2.18 -38.65 -64.96
N GLU A 986 3.40 -39.14 -64.68
CA GLU A 986 3.96 -40.36 -64.02
C GLU A 986 5.32 -39.92 -63.37
N ASN A 987 6.11 -40.58 -62.49
CA ASN A 987 6.15 -41.85 -61.71
C ASN A 987 7.31 -41.67 -60.65
N ASN A 988 7.82 -42.57 -59.79
CA ASN A 988 7.53 -43.93 -59.26
C ASN A 988 8.28 -44.05 -57.90
N VAL A 989 8.00 -45.09 -57.09
CA VAL A 989 8.96 -46.09 -56.50
C VAL A 989 8.36 -46.75 -55.23
N LEU A 990 8.50 -48.08 -55.16
CA LEU A 990 8.00 -49.07 -54.17
C LEU A 990 8.73 -48.97 -52.80
N LEU A 991 8.31 -49.49 -51.61
CA LEU A 991 7.14 -50.17 -50.96
C LEU A 991 7.48 -50.22 -49.43
N PRO A 992 6.85 -50.97 -48.48
CA PRO A 992 5.54 -51.67 -48.38
C PRO A 992 4.58 -51.05 -47.31
N VAL A 993 3.24 -51.21 -47.28
CA VAL A 993 2.35 -52.37 -46.96
C VAL A 993 2.49 -52.86 -45.49
N SER A 994 1.46 -53.02 -44.63
CA SER A 994 -0.03 -53.02 -44.74
C SER A 994 -0.74 -52.47 -43.47
N VAL A 995 -1.91 -51.79 -43.51
CA VAL A 995 -3.34 -52.28 -43.50
C VAL A 995 -3.62 -53.28 -42.34
N ILE A 996 -4.63 -53.16 -41.44
CA ILE A 996 -6.11 -53.12 -41.65
C ILE A 996 -6.92 -52.45 -40.49
N VAL A 997 -7.92 -51.65 -40.91
CA VAL A 997 -9.25 -51.31 -40.32
C VAL A 997 -9.52 -51.54 -38.82
N GLY A 998 -9.93 -50.46 -38.15
CA GLY A 998 -10.78 -50.48 -36.95
C GLY A 998 -11.66 -49.22 -36.85
N LEU A 999 -12.91 -49.37 -36.40
CA LEU A 999 -13.84 -48.30 -35.98
C LEU A 999 -14.20 -47.20 -37.01
N PHE A 1000 -14.91 -47.59 -38.07
CA PHE A 1000 -16.09 -46.80 -38.45
C PHE A 1000 -17.16 -46.94 -37.34
N VAL A 1001 -18.08 -45.97 -37.25
CA VAL A 1001 -19.18 -45.89 -36.26
C VAL A 1001 -18.73 -45.56 -34.82
N LEU A 1002 -18.39 -44.28 -34.58
CA LEU A 1002 -18.76 -43.53 -33.36
C LEU A 1002 -18.47 -42.01 -33.44
N GLY A 1003 -17.75 -41.53 -34.47
CA GLY A 1003 -17.41 -40.10 -34.64
C GLY A 1003 -18.57 -39.14 -34.97
N ALA A 1004 -19.82 -39.61 -35.07
CA ALA A 1004 -20.99 -38.80 -35.44
C ALA A 1004 -21.78 -38.23 -34.25
N LEU A 1005 -21.26 -38.33 -33.01
CA LEU A 1005 -22.03 -38.14 -31.78
C LEU A 1005 -21.50 -37.10 -30.77
N ILE A 1006 -20.43 -36.37 -31.10
CA ILE A 1006 -19.88 -35.31 -30.22
C ILE A 1006 -20.04 -33.90 -30.80
N GLY A 1007 -20.24 -33.76 -32.13
CA GLY A 1007 -20.43 -32.48 -32.82
C GLY A 1007 -21.71 -31.70 -32.49
N VAL A 1008 -22.59 -32.22 -31.63
CA VAL A 1008 -23.84 -31.56 -31.21
C VAL A 1008 -23.81 -31.15 -29.73
N ILE A 1009 -22.88 -31.70 -28.93
CA ILE A 1009 -22.89 -31.60 -27.46
C ILE A 1009 -22.44 -30.21 -26.94
N VAL A 1010 -21.80 -29.39 -27.77
CA VAL A 1010 -21.37 -28.02 -27.39
C VAL A 1010 -22.43 -26.95 -27.74
N TYR A 1011 -23.50 -27.28 -28.48
CA TYR A 1011 -24.50 -26.31 -28.92
C TYR A 1011 -25.78 -26.25 -28.06
N GLN A 1012 -25.90 -27.06 -26.99
CA GLN A 1012 -26.98 -26.93 -26.00
C GLN A 1012 -26.52 -27.05 -24.54
N VAL A 1013 -26.09 -25.91 -23.98
CA VAL A 1013 -26.20 -25.63 -22.52
C VAL A 1013 -27.03 -24.34 -22.28
N LYS A 1014 -27.73 -23.84 -23.32
CA LYS A 1014 -28.74 -22.78 -23.23
C LYS A 1014 -30.09 -23.28 -23.73
N HIS A 1015 -30.99 -23.58 -22.78
CA HIS A 1015 -32.42 -23.92 -22.94
C HIS A 1015 -32.73 -25.28 -23.64
N LYS A 1016 -33.70 -26.12 -23.19
CA LYS A 1016 -34.45 -26.20 -21.89
C LYS A 1016 -35.26 -27.54 -21.84
N ASP A 1017 -35.93 -27.78 -20.70
CA ASP A 1017 -37.13 -28.64 -20.46
C ASP A 1017 -36.89 -30.16 -20.21
N ILE A 1018 -37.26 -30.73 -19.03
CA ILE A 1018 -38.58 -31.30 -18.57
C ILE A 1018 -38.89 -32.68 -19.20
N GLY A 1019 -39.31 -33.74 -18.49
CA GLY A 1019 -39.60 -33.93 -17.05
C GLY A 1019 -40.41 -35.23 -16.77
N HIS A 1020 -41.25 -35.23 -15.73
CA HIS A 1020 -42.12 -36.32 -15.20
C HIS A 1020 -41.41 -37.37 -14.30
N ARG A 1021 -42.07 -37.99 -13.31
CA ARG A 1021 -43.51 -38.16 -12.93
C ARG A 1021 -43.75 -37.71 -11.45
N GLN A 1022 -44.95 -37.70 -10.81
CA GLN A 1022 -46.30 -38.24 -11.08
C GLN A 1022 -47.42 -37.49 -10.26
N ILE A 1023 -48.66 -37.43 -10.78
CA ILE A 1023 -50.02 -37.71 -10.16
C ILE A 1023 -50.24 -37.40 -8.64
N ASP A 1024 -51.30 -36.71 -8.15
CA ASP A 1024 -52.66 -36.48 -8.71
C ASP A 1024 -53.45 -35.18 -8.28
N THR A 1025 -54.50 -34.86 -9.06
CA THR A 1025 -55.76 -34.07 -8.83
C THR A 1025 -55.93 -32.83 -7.91
N SER A 1026 -56.45 -31.74 -8.53
CA SER A 1026 -57.51 -30.79 -8.05
C SER A 1026 -57.13 -29.66 -7.05
N ALA A 1027 -57.81 -28.49 -6.94
CA ALA A 1027 -59.03 -27.96 -7.62
C ALA A 1027 -59.10 -26.39 -7.70
N LYS A 1028 -59.81 -25.86 -8.71
CA LYS A 1028 -60.59 -24.58 -8.84
C LYS A 1028 -60.30 -23.32 -7.97
N GLY A 1029 -60.20 -22.14 -8.62
CA GLY A 1029 -60.56 -20.83 -8.00
C GLY A 1029 -60.09 -19.57 -8.77
N ASN A 1030 -60.98 -18.60 -9.05
CA ASN A 1030 -60.73 -17.28 -9.69
C ASN A 1030 -62.05 -16.44 -9.64
N PRO A 1031 -62.11 -15.10 -9.83
CA PRO A 1031 -61.23 -13.96 -9.48
C PRO A 1031 -61.94 -12.85 -8.64
N ALA A 1032 -61.24 -11.74 -8.30
CA ALA A 1032 -61.73 -10.35 -8.08
C ALA A 1032 -60.48 -9.43 -7.96
N ASP A 1033 -60.30 -8.35 -8.74
CA ASP A 1033 -60.79 -6.95 -8.55
C ASP A 1033 -60.15 -6.24 -7.33
N ASP A 1034 -59.51 -5.05 -7.39
CA ASP A 1034 -59.10 -4.12 -8.49
C ASP A 1034 -57.75 -3.43 -8.04
N ILE A 1035 -57.24 -2.20 -8.28
CA ILE A 1035 -57.68 -0.90 -8.86
C ILE A 1035 -56.46 -0.04 -9.31
N PHE A 1036 -56.73 1.14 -9.89
CA PHE A 1036 -55.82 2.17 -10.45
C PHE A 1036 -54.89 2.85 -9.41
N ALA A 1037 -53.70 3.44 -9.68
CA ALA A 1037 -52.99 3.96 -10.88
C ALA A 1037 -53.25 5.45 -11.30
N ILE A 1038 -52.25 6.06 -12.01
CA ILE A 1038 -52.30 7.25 -12.93
C ILE A 1038 -51.72 8.63 -12.46
N ASN A 1039 -50.53 8.98 -13.00
CA ASN A 1039 -50.05 10.25 -13.65
C ASN A 1039 -49.98 11.64 -12.94
N PHE A 1040 -49.38 12.73 -13.50
CA PHE A 1040 -48.10 12.99 -14.25
C PHE A 1040 -48.00 14.51 -14.67
N ALA A 1041 -46.90 15.23 -14.40
CA ALA A 1041 -46.44 16.52 -15.02
C ALA A 1041 -45.10 17.01 -14.38
N THR A 1042 -44.13 17.80 -14.90
CA THR A 1042 -43.75 18.46 -16.20
C THR A 1042 -44.23 19.90 -16.57
N GLN A 1043 -43.36 20.94 -16.47
CA GLN A 1043 -42.99 21.96 -17.52
C GLN A 1043 -41.96 23.03 -17.01
N ASN A 1044 -41.58 24.06 -17.80
CA ASN A 1044 -40.21 24.63 -17.90
C ASN A 1044 -40.06 26.19 -17.83
N ILE A 1045 -38.94 26.70 -17.24
CA ILE A 1045 -37.90 27.66 -17.78
C ILE A 1045 -38.33 29.05 -18.40
N PRO A 1046 -37.60 30.21 -18.27
CA PRO A 1046 -36.67 30.79 -17.25
C PRO A 1046 -36.99 32.32 -16.93
N PRO A 1047 -36.08 33.33 -17.06
CA PRO A 1047 -35.08 33.86 -16.10
C PRO A 1047 -35.29 35.35 -15.65
N THR A 1048 -34.52 35.86 -14.66
CA THR A 1048 -33.99 37.26 -14.66
C THR A 1048 -32.91 37.51 -13.59
N MET A 1049 -32.20 38.63 -13.67
CA MET A 1049 -31.06 39.03 -12.82
C MET A 1049 -31.11 40.55 -12.54
N LYS A 1050 -31.02 41.00 -11.26
CA LYS A 1050 -30.50 42.34 -10.93
C LYS A 1050 -30.14 42.58 -9.44
N VAL A 1051 -29.03 43.28 -9.30
CA VAL A 1051 -28.31 43.81 -8.12
C VAL A 1051 -29.16 44.70 -7.20
N LEU A 1052 -28.94 44.62 -5.87
CA LEU A 1052 -28.69 45.78 -4.98
C LEU A 1052 -28.10 45.39 -3.60
N ASP A 1053 -27.77 46.40 -2.78
CA ASP A 1053 -26.76 46.40 -1.71
C ASP A 1053 -27.37 46.54 -0.27
N GLN A 1054 -26.50 46.39 0.75
CA GLN A 1054 -26.54 46.88 2.14
C GLN A 1054 -26.87 45.91 3.30
N ARG A 1055 -25.77 45.61 4.02
CA ARG A 1055 -25.56 45.43 5.48
C ARG A 1055 -26.79 45.64 6.40
N TYR A 1056 -26.91 44.80 7.44
CA TYR A 1056 -26.98 45.28 8.84
C TYR A 1056 -26.63 44.18 9.88
N THR A 1057 -26.28 44.59 11.10
CA THR A 1057 -25.77 43.76 12.21
C THR A 1057 -26.87 43.27 13.20
N PRO A 1058 -26.58 42.23 14.03
CA PRO A 1058 -27.59 41.58 14.87
C PRO A 1058 -27.93 42.31 16.19
N ARG A 1059 -29.11 41.96 16.74
CA ARG A 1059 -29.58 42.23 18.12
C ARG A 1059 -30.40 41.00 18.56
N LEU A 1060 -30.30 40.40 19.75
CA LEU A 1060 -30.04 40.77 21.17
C LEU A 1060 -31.33 40.61 22.01
N LYS A 1061 -31.13 40.43 23.34
CA LYS A 1061 -32.12 40.28 24.46
C LYS A 1061 -32.56 38.82 24.75
N ASN A 1062 -32.77 38.37 26.00
CA ASN A 1062 -32.79 39.02 27.36
C ASN A 1062 -32.47 37.94 28.45
N GLU A 1063 -32.17 38.16 29.74
CA GLU A 1063 -31.37 39.13 30.56
C GLU A 1063 -31.40 38.65 32.06
N TYR A 1064 -30.45 39.10 32.92
CA TYR A 1064 -30.41 38.98 34.41
C TYR A 1064 -30.09 37.59 35.06
N SER A 1065 -29.45 37.47 36.25
CA SER A 1065 -28.93 38.46 37.24
C SER A 1065 -27.81 37.93 38.19
N SER A 1066 -26.88 38.82 38.61
CA SER A 1066 -26.08 38.86 39.88
C SER A 1066 -25.14 37.67 40.25
N ALA A 1067 -23.98 37.83 40.90
CA ALA A 1067 -23.51 38.88 41.84
C ALA A 1067 -21.98 39.20 41.77
N SER A 1068 -21.48 40.09 42.64
CA SER A 1068 -20.28 40.94 42.42
C SER A 1068 -19.08 40.77 43.39
N ARG A 1069 -17.85 41.03 42.88
CA ARG A 1069 -16.66 41.72 43.49
C ARG A 1069 -15.55 41.78 42.41
N PHE A 1070 -15.05 42.92 41.89
CA PHE A 1070 -14.09 43.90 42.45
C PHE A 1070 -12.83 43.27 43.08
N SER A 1071 -11.58 43.68 42.78
CA SER A 1071 -10.97 44.86 42.08
C SER A 1071 -9.85 44.43 41.09
N LEU A 1072 -9.50 45.13 39.99
CA LEU A 1072 -8.66 46.37 39.86
C LEU A 1072 -7.34 46.30 40.67
N GLU A 1073 -6.14 46.55 40.14
CA GLU A 1073 -5.65 47.76 39.42
C GLU A 1073 -4.41 47.55 38.45
N PHE A 1074 -4.19 48.50 37.50
CA PHE A 1074 -2.95 49.20 37.02
C PHE A 1074 -1.52 48.56 37.09
N GLN A 1075 -0.49 48.83 36.24
CA GLN A 1075 -0.28 49.63 34.99
C GLN A 1075 1.05 49.23 34.25
N ASP A 1076 1.29 49.77 33.04
CA ASP A 1076 2.54 50.04 32.27
C ASP A 1076 3.94 49.51 32.73
N GLY A 1077 4.81 49.12 31.77
CA GLY A 1077 6.22 48.76 32.08
C GLY A 1077 7.16 48.43 30.90
N ASP A 1078 7.52 49.42 30.09
CA ASP A 1078 8.46 49.39 28.94
C ASP A 1078 9.84 48.68 29.13
N ARG A 1079 10.28 47.94 28.08
CA ARG A 1079 11.68 47.72 27.58
C ARG A 1079 12.72 46.77 28.23
N ARG A 1080 13.42 46.11 27.29
CA ARG A 1080 14.87 45.70 27.22
C ARG A 1080 15.34 44.34 27.77
N THR A 1081 15.95 43.59 26.85
CA THR A 1081 16.95 42.52 27.00
C THR A 1081 18.33 43.10 27.42
N PRO A 1082 19.44 42.32 27.62
CA PRO A 1082 19.63 40.87 27.39
C PRO A 1082 20.45 40.10 28.47
N ASN A 1083 20.83 38.86 28.12
CA ASN A 1083 22.10 38.16 28.41
C ASN A 1083 22.25 37.12 29.56
N HIS A 1084 22.78 35.97 29.11
CA HIS A 1084 23.71 35.01 29.74
C HIS A 1084 23.26 33.97 30.79
N LEU A 1085 23.47 32.71 30.39
CA LEU A 1085 24.06 31.56 31.11
C LEU A 1085 23.84 31.42 32.63
N PHE A 1086 23.43 30.23 33.05
CA PHE A 1086 24.39 29.31 33.72
C PHE A 1086 24.05 27.82 33.50
N LEU A 1087 25.07 26.97 33.60
CA LEU A 1087 25.01 25.50 33.63
C LEU A 1087 24.84 24.97 35.07
N VAL A 1088 24.79 23.63 35.20
CA VAL A 1088 24.67 22.74 36.39
C VAL A 1088 23.27 22.09 36.44
N GLU A 1089 23.02 20.84 36.02
CA GLU A 1089 23.73 19.54 36.16
C GLU A 1089 23.47 18.81 37.49
N ASN A 1090 23.12 17.51 37.40
CA ASN A 1090 22.88 16.52 38.48
C ASN A 1090 21.50 16.58 39.19
N LYS A 1091 20.90 15.46 39.64
CA LYS A 1091 21.04 14.01 39.32
C LYS A 1091 19.82 13.25 39.89
N TYR A 1092 19.57 12.04 39.37
CA TYR A 1092 18.83 10.91 39.97
C TYR A 1092 17.76 11.17 41.04
N ASN A 1093 16.51 10.82 40.74
CA ASN A 1093 16.06 9.41 40.86
C ASN A 1093 15.09 9.06 39.72
#